data_AF-A0A067SC20-F1
#
_entry.id   AF-A0A067SC20-F1
#
_cell.length_a   1.000
_cell.length_b   1.000
_cell.length_c   1.000
_cell.angle_alpha   90.00
_cell.angle_beta   90.00
_cell.angle_gamma   90.00
#
_symmetry.space_group_name_H-M   'P 1'
#
loop_
_entity.id
_entity.type
_entity.pdbx_description
1 polymer ?
#
loop_
_entity_poly.entity_id
_entity_poly.type
_entity_poly.pdbx_seq_one_letter_code
_entity_poly.pdbx_strand_id
1 'polypeptide(L)'
;MELTANNVQSVLGVYAERLYTVLPQVFELLVDPDLEEMALYHYVVAIQERLSKDSDSRPDGHLGFDSFGEAAFEGGIVKAMMKITQDPRTDKWHGLASYFAMDAMWQLTRTGNVEERRALLQELLEHNVLKICMDKIENHPLVIHRQVACCLIRCLCAESYLGEIISSSQAADLIMVLCKHILEGPELYEKQFFNAQLTWQSFLSFGKFGAPREKAHKYAPRYYAMSQENAAWAIQGLLLRCPPADQQLCYNILNHNPEVLDLLFKCASIPRPPWYPELAIDSIVSEGIIMFFRVPRNKIPGIEVNLDHESQKEADTQWKAVLASCKLLTSRPNWVGLLLGVWDMIADEKWQDLKRMLGEVVSKYHAQRGYTIETFLAIFEYRGSCRICIERLIATLSHSGNEANVSDGDLLSLLRVGSAASRPVKTNMDQLNSQVEQFEYIETAFELFRKPLSAVFTEEEVEPPLQVADEPVMGPTAFARVLTLLAQRGVLQKIPKMTKLPQGVAARTNLSKLKEIASPEGIRRFLIVARKRVTARREAGHKRIRKDNEMDYACIAYFTAAELAAALIAFDVATEGNYSQQLAGVRRELVLCLGNGAEMALGLQHYDRASYLATASVEAANDLPNDNSLDAVDETIRAKNHRRVERARAGSQP
;
A
#
# COMPACT_ATOMS: atom_id res chain seq x y z
N MET A 1 41.71 -14.68 -22.76
CA MET A 1 40.65 -15.67 -22.48
C MET A 1 39.66 -15.60 -23.63
N GLU A 2 39.18 -16.72 -24.15
CA GLU A 2 38.15 -16.75 -25.21
C GLU A 2 36.86 -17.32 -24.62
N LEU A 3 35.72 -16.65 -24.81
CA LEU A 3 34.43 -17.13 -24.32
C LEU A 3 33.73 -17.90 -25.43
N THR A 4 33.36 -19.16 -25.18
CA THR A 4 32.61 -20.00 -26.12
C THR A 4 31.44 -20.65 -25.41
N ALA A 5 30.41 -21.05 -26.17
CA ALA A 5 29.24 -21.73 -25.61
C ALA A 5 29.58 -23.01 -24.80
N ASN A 6 30.76 -23.61 -25.01
CA ASN A 6 31.17 -24.89 -24.43
C ASN A 6 32.12 -24.78 -23.23
N ASN A 7 32.68 -23.61 -22.93
CA ASN A 7 33.67 -23.46 -21.85
C ASN A 7 33.15 -22.73 -20.60
N VAL A 8 31.84 -22.47 -20.52
CA VAL A 8 31.21 -21.76 -19.39
C VAL A 8 31.58 -22.37 -18.04
N GLN A 9 31.47 -23.70 -17.89
CA GLN A 9 31.76 -24.37 -16.63
C GLN A 9 33.24 -24.33 -16.25
N SER A 10 34.16 -24.37 -17.23
CA SER A 10 35.60 -24.31 -16.94
C SER A 10 36.07 -22.89 -16.58
N VAL A 11 35.38 -21.86 -17.08
CA VAL A 11 35.68 -20.46 -16.78
C VAL A 11 35.00 -19.98 -15.49
N LEU A 12 33.71 -20.25 -15.32
CA LEU A 12 32.97 -19.79 -14.13
C LEU A 12 33.14 -20.75 -12.95
N GLY A 13 33.33 -22.06 -13.17
CA GLY A 13 33.44 -23.07 -12.12
C GLY A 13 34.80 -23.11 -11.39
N VAL A 14 35.55 -22.01 -11.37
CA VAL A 14 36.82 -21.89 -10.64
C VAL A 14 36.59 -21.71 -9.13
N TYR A 15 37.64 -21.97 -8.35
CA TYR A 15 37.66 -21.71 -6.90
C TYR A 15 37.39 -20.24 -6.58
N ALA A 16 36.81 -19.98 -5.40
CA ALA A 16 36.33 -18.67 -4.97
C ALA A 16 37.40 -17.57 -5.10
N GLU A 17 38.64 -17.88 -4.72
CA GLU A 17 39.76 -16.94 -4.74
C GLU A 17 40.13 -16.49 -6.16
N ARG A 18 39.85 -17.33 -7.17
CA ARG A 18 40.13 -17.00 -8.58
C ARG A 18 39.02 -16.15 -9.20
N LEU A 19 37.81 -16.13 -8.63
CA LEU A 19 36.67 -15.40 -9.19
C LEU A 19 36.98 -13.90 -9.34
N TYR A 20 37.61 -13.29 -8.34
CA TYR A 20 38.02 -11.88 -8.35
C TYR A 20 38.96 -11.50 -9.52
N THR A 21 39.68 -12.47 -10.09
CA THR A 21 40.56 -12.24 -11.25
C THR A 21 39.92 -12.61 -12.58
N VAL A 22 39.00 -13.59 -12.58
CA VAL A 22 38.38 -14.14 -13.78
C VAL A 22 37.15 -13.32 -14.18
N LEU A 23 36.29 -12.98 -13.22
CA LEU A 23 35.02 -12.29 -13.49
C LEU A 23 35.19 -10.91 -14.16
N PRO A 24 36.15 -10.05 -13.77
CA PRO A 24 36.39 -8.80 -14.49
C PRO A 24 36.66 -9.01 -16.00
N GLN A 25 37.49 -10.01 -16.33
CA GLN A 25 37.81 -10.35 -17.72
C GLN A 25 36.60 -10.93 -18.47
N VAL A 26 35.77 -11.74 -17.78
CA VAL A 26 34.52 -12.26 -18.37
C VAL A 26 33.59 -11.09 -18.68
N PHE A 27 33.37 -10.18 -17.75
CA PHE A 27 32.46 -9.04 -17.92
C PHE A 27 32.92 -8.07 -19.01
N GLU A 28 34.23 -7.87 -19.17
CA GLU A 28 34.79 -7.10 -20.29
C GLU A 28 34.49 -7.76 -21.64
N LEU A 29 34.66 -9.08 -21.75
CA LEU A 29 34.41 -9.83 -22.99
C LEU A 29 32.92 -9.98 -23.31
N LEU A 30 32.03 -10.05 -22.31
CA LEU A 30 30.58 -10.16 -22.52
C LEU A 30 29.96 -8.92 -23.16
N VAL A 31 30.62 -7.77 -23.05
CA VAL A 31 30.15 -6.52 -23.67
C VAL A 31 30.79 -6.23 -25.02
N ASP A 32 31.54 -7.19 -25.56
CA ASP A 32 32.09 -7.16 -26.90
C ASP A 32 30.97 -7.39 -27.94
N PRO A 33 30.74 -6.45 -28.88
CA PRO A 33 29.73 -6.63 -29.92
C PRO A 33 29.99 -7.82 -30.85
N ASP A 34 31.24 -8.28 -30.95
CA ASP A 34 31.65 -9.39 -31.83
C ASP A 34 31.55 -10.77 -31.15
N LEU A 35 31.14 -10.82 -29.88
CA LEU A 35 30.93 -12.09 -29.18
C LEU A 35 29.78 -12.88 -29.80
N GLU A 36 30.00 -14.18 -30.00
CA GLU A 36 28.98 -15.10 -30.51
C GLU A 36 27.72 -15.10 -29.63
N GLU A 37 26.54 -14.99 -30.26
CA GLU A 37 25.25 -14.87 -29.57
C GLU A 37 24.95 -16.01 -28.58
N MET A 38 25.35 -17.24 -28.92
CA MET A 38 25.18 -18.41 -28.07
C MET A 38 26.15 -18.41 -26.89
N ALA A 39 27.38 -17.92 -27.09
CA ALA A 39 28.34 -17.74 -26.01
C ALA A 39 27.83 -16.67 -25.02
N LEU A 40 27.38 -15.52 -25.52
CA LEU A 40 26.78 -14.46 -24.71
C LEU A 40 25.60 -15.01 -23.88
N TYR A 41 24.65 -15.67 -24.53
CA TYR A 41 23.49 -16.26 -23.86
C TYR A 41 23.89 -17.27 -22.76
N HIS A 42 24.75 -18.24 -23.06
CA HIS A 42 25.13 -19.27 -22.09
C HIS A 42 25.88 -18.70 -20.88
N TYR A 43 26.77 -17.73 -21.08
CA TYR A 43 27.49 -17.10 -19.97
C TYR A 43 26.55 -16.28 -19.08
N VAL A 44 25.68 -15.45 -19.67
CA VAL A 44 24.75 -14.63 -18.89
C VAL A 44 23.77 -15.50 -18.11
N VAL A 45 23.24 -16.57 -18.72
CA VAL A 45 22.38 -17.55 -18.02
C VAL A 45 23.14 -18.23 -16.89
N ALA A 46 24.38 -18.68 -17.11
CA ALA A 46 25.13 -19.35 -16.06
C ALA A 46 25.49 -18.43 -14.88
N ILE A 47 25.76 -17.14 -15.15
CA ILE A 47 25.95 -16.12 -14.11
C ILE A 47 24.64 -15.94 -13.33
N GLN A 48 23.51 -15.75 -14.02
CA GLN A 48 22.19 -15.61 -13.40
C GLN A 48 21.83 -16.84 -12.55
N GLU A 49 22.00 -18.05 -13.09
CA GLU A 49 21.69 -19.28 -12.37
C GLU A 49 22.54 -19.45 -11.12
N ARG A 50 23.80 -19.01 -11.13
CA ARG A 50 24.66 -19.08 -9.96
C ARG A 50 24.15 -18.15 -8.86
N LEU A 51 23.79 -16.92 -9.22
CA LEU A 51 23.17 -15.95 -8.31
C LEU A 51 21.83 -16.47 -7.74
N SER A 52 21.04 -17.21 -8.53
CA SER A 52 19.75 -17.79 -8.10
C SER A 52 19.89 -19.08 -7.27
N LYS A 53 20.83 -19.98 -7.60
CA LYS A 53 21.00 -21.23 -6.84
C LYS A 53 21.37 -20.94 -5.38
N ASP A 54 22.11 -19.87 -5.17
CA ASP A 54 22.45 -19.41 -3.83
C ASP A 54 21.26 -18.75 -3.13
N SER A 55 20.30 -18.13 -3.84
CA SER A 55 19.09 -17.58 -3.20
C SER A 55 18.14 -18.65 -2.70
N ASP A 56 17.91 -19.71 -3.48
CA ASP A 56 16.92 -20.75 -3.16
C ASP A 56 17.43 -21.79 -2.15
N SER A 57 18.74 -21.83 -1.91
CA SER A 57 19.38 -22.78 -0.98
C SER A 57 19.77 -22.17 0.36
N ARG A 58 19.64 -20.84 0.53
CA ARG A 58 19.92 -20.17 1.79
C ARG A 58 18.83 -20.47 2.82
N PRO A 59 19.18 -20.74 4.08
CA PRO A 59 18.19 -20.77 5.13
C PRO A 59 17.54 -19.39 5.27
N ASP A 60 16.25 -19.38 5.62
CA ASP A 60 15.51 -18.15 5.87
C ASP A 60 16.29 -17.25 6.86
N GLY A 61 16.36 -15.95 6.56
CA GLY A 61 17.10 -14.95 7.36
C GLY A 61 18.59 -14.78 7.01
N HIS A 62 19.18 -15.63 6.18
CA HIS A 62 20.57 -15.45 5.73
C HIS A 62 20.68 -14.52 4.50
N LEU A 63 20.89 -13.23 4.77
CA LEU A 63 21.20 -12.21 3.77
C LEU A 63 22.72 -11.96 3.63
N GLY A 64 23.15 -11.51 2.46
CA GLY A 64 24.57 -11.23 2.18
C GLY A 64 24.99 -11.77 0.82
N PHE A 65 25.89 -11.11 0.09
CA PHE A 65 26.48 -11.74 -1.08
C PHE A 65 27.32 -12.95 -0.66
N ASP A 66 27.23 -14.03 -1.44
CA ASP A 66 28.16 -15.13 -1.28
C ASP A 66 29.48 -14.78 -1.99
N SER A 67 30.49 -15.66 -1.91
CA SER A 67 31.78 -15.39 -2.56
C SER A 67 31.67 -15.16 -4.07
N PHE A 68 30.68 -15.74 -4.75
CA PHE A 68 30.43 -15.42 -6.16
C PHE A 68 29.77 -14.05 -6.34
N GLY A 69 28.73 -13.74 -5.57
CA GLY A 69 28.07 -12.44 -5.58
C GLY A 69 29.02 -11.27 -5.29
N GLU A 70 29.89 -11.41 -4.27
CA GLU A 70 30.90 -10.42 -3.90
C GLU A 70 31.89 -10.19 -5.06
N ALA A 71 32.50 -11.26 -5.56
CA ALA A 71 33.46 -11.19 -6.66
C ALA A 71 32.82 -10.67 -7.97
N ALA A 72 31.54 -10.99 -8.21
CA ALA A 72 30.79 -10.49 -9.36
C ALA A 72 30.53 -8.98 -9.23
N PHE A 73 30.09 -8.54 -8.05
CA PHE A 73 29.86 -7.13 -7.76
C PHE A 73 31.15 -6.32 -7.93
N GLU A 74 32.23 -6.70 -7.24
CA GLU A 74 33.54 -6.04 -7.38
C GLU A 74 34.12 -6.11 -8.79
N GLY A 75 33.80 -7.19 -9.52
CA GLY A 75 34.26 -7.38 -10.89
C GLY A 75 33.61 -6.45 -11.92
N GLY A 76 32.55 -5.71 -11.55
CA GLY A 76 31.83 -4.81 -12.45
C GLY A 76 30.67 -5.46 -13.19
N ILE A 77 30.00 -6.44 -12.56
CA ILE A 77 28.82 -7.10 -13.14
C ILE A 77 27.72 -6.11 -13.50
N VAL A 78 27.51 -5.06 -12.69
CA VAL A 78 26.45 -4.07 -12.92
C VAL A 78 26.67 -3.36 -14.25
N LYS A 79 27.85 -2.78 -14.46
CA LYS A 79 28.22 -2.12 -15.71
C LYS A 79 28.03 -3.05 -16.92
N ALA A 80 28.48 -4.30 -16.81
CA ALA A 80 28.38 -5.25 -17.92
C ALA A 80 26.94 -5.64 -18.24
N MET A 81 26.16 -6.03 -17.23
CA MET A 81 24.77 -6.45 -17.42
C MET A 81 23.90 -5.29 -17.90
N MET A 82 24.06 -4.09 -17.35
CA MET A 82 23.33 -2.92 -17.82
C MET A 82 23.64 -2.57 -19.28
N LYS A 83 24.88 -2.77 -19.74
CA LYS A 83 25.26 -2.59 -21.15
C LYS A 83 24.65 -3.65 -22.06
N ILE A 84 24.67 -4.94 -21.66
CA ILE A 84 24.02 -6.03 -22.42
C ILE A 84 22.51 -5.79 -22.53
N THR A 85 21.90 -5.31 -21.45
CA THR A 85 20.47 -4.99 -21.37
C THR A 85 20.05 -3.88 -22.33
N GLN A 86 20.97 -3.01 -22.76
CA GLN A 86 20.72 -1.93 -23.73
C GLN A 86 20.80 -2.38 -25.20
N ASP A 87 21.16 -3.64 -25.46
CA ASP A 87 21.18 -4.17 -26.83
C ASP A 87 19.78 -4.09 -27.47
N PRO A 88 19.61 -3.39 -28.60
CA PRO A 88 18.30 -3.24 -29.25
C PRO A 88 17.86 -4.49 -30.03
N ARG A 89 18.74 -5.50 -30.19
CA ARG A 89 18.42 -6.72 -30.93
C ARG A 89 17.35 -7.54 -30.22
N THR A 90 16.40 -8.06 -31.01
CA THR A 90 15.22 -8.77 -30.52
C THR A 90 15.16 -10.22 -30.99
N ASP A 91 16.21 -10.73 -31.63
CA ASP A 91 16.30 -12.15 -31.93
C ASP A 91 16.35 -12.97 -30.63
N LYS A 92 16.10 -14.27 -30.76
CA LYS A 92 15.89 -15.15 -29.61
C LYS A 92 17.05 -15.10 -28.61
N TRP A 93 18.30 -15.19 -29.08
CA TRP A 93 19.43 -15.38 -28.18
C TRP A 93 19.90 -14.07 -27.56
N HIS A 94 19.94 -12.98 -28.32
CA HIS A 94 20.19 -11.64 -27.77
C HIS A 94 19.06 -11.20 -26.84
N GLY A 95 17.81 -11.43 -27.24
CA GLY A 95 16.62 -11.11 -26.44
C GLY A 95 16.62 -11.84 -25.09
N LEU A 96 17.01 -13.12 -25.06
CA LEU A 96 17.16 -13.89 -23.82
C LEU A 96 18.38 -13.47 -23.00
N ALA A 97 19.54 -13.25 -23.63
CA ALA A 97 20.73 -12.76 -22.92
C ALA A 97 20.45 -11.42 -22.23
N SER A 98 19.84 -10.48 -22.95
CA SER A 98 19.44 -9.17 -22.42
C SER A 98 18.41 -9.30 -21.28
N TYR A 99 17.48 -10.26 -21.36
CA TYR A 99 16.54 -10.57 -20.27
C TYR A 99 17.28 -11.08 -19.03
N PHE A 100 18.13 -12.10 -19.19
CA PHE A 100 18.84 -12.72 -18.06
C PHE A 100 19.89 -11.81 -17.44
N ALA A 101 20.44 -10.85 -18.20
CA ALA A 101 21.30 -9.80 -17.66
C ALA A 101 20.53 -8.93 -16.65
N MET A 102 19.29 -8.53 -16.99
CA MET A 102 18.44 -7.78 -16.07
C MET A 102 17.94 -8.67 -14.91
N ASP A 103 17.62 -9.93 -15.18
CA ASP A 103 17.22 -10.89 -14.15
C ASP A 103 18.35 -11.11 -13.13
N ALA A 104 19.61 -11.18 -13.56
CA ALA A 104 20.78 -11.26 -12.68
C ALA A 104 20.87 -10.06 -11.72
N MET A 105 20.58 -8.85 -12.19
CA MET A 105 20.51 -7.66 -11.34
C MET A 105 19.37 -7.78 -10.33
N TRP A 106 18.22 -8.28 -10.76
CA TRP A 106 17.10 -8.55 -9.86
C TRP A 106 17.47 -9.59 -8.78
N GLN A 107 18.18 -10.67 -9.13
CA GLN A 107 18.64 -11.66 -8.15
C GLN A 107 19.61 -11.08 -7.13
N LEU A 108 20.64 -10.35 -7.58
CA LEU A 108 21.59 -9.69 -6.68
C LEU A 108 20.89 -8.72 -5.72
N THR A 109 19.92 -7.96 -6.24
CA THR A 109 19.14 -7.01 -5.44
C THR A 109 18.40 -7.70 -4.28
N ARG A 110 17.98 -8.96 -4.45
CA ARG A 110 17.26 -9.75 -3.43
C ARG A 110 18.19 -10.43 -2.43
N THR A 111 19.38 -10.84 -2.84
CA THR A 111 20.27 -11.66 -1.99
C THR A 111 21.16 -10.83 -1.07
N GLY A 112 21.41 -9.57 -1.40
CA GLY A 112 22.28 -8.71 -0.59
C GLY A 112 21.71 -8.40 0.80
N ASN A 113 22.59 -8.12 1.76
CA ASN A 113 22.26 -7.50 3.03
C ASN A 113 21.96 -5.99 2.86
N VAL A 114 21.69 -5.27 3.95
CA VAL A 114 21.30 -3.85 3.91
C VAL A 114 22.37 -2.98 3.24
N GLU A 115 23.64 -3.15 3.60
CA GLU A 115 24.76 -2.35 3.07
C GLU A 115 25.00 -2.64 1.59
N GLU A 116 25.04 -3.93 1.24
CA GLU A 116 25.23 -4.40 -0.14
C GLU A 116 24.09 -3.94 -1.06
N ARG A 117 22.83 -3.99 -0.60
CA ARG A 117 21.69 -3.49 -1.39
C ARG A 117 21.79 -2.00 -1.67
N ARG A 118 22.28 -1.21 -0.70
CA ARG A 118 22.49 0.24 -0.88
C ARG A 118 23.64 0.52 -1.84
N ALA A 119 24.76 -0.21 -1.73
CA ALA A 119 25.89 -0.10 -2.65
C ALA A 119 25.50 -0.49 -4.08
N LEU A 120 24.80 -1.63 -4.24
CA LEU A 120 24.30 -2.10 -5.53
C LEU A 120 23.31 -1.11 -6.15
N LEU A 121 22.37 -0.57 -5.38
CA LEU A 121 21.43 0.44 -5.87
C LEU A 121 22.18 1.67 -6.40
N GLN A 122 23.19 2.15 -5.67
CA GLN A 122 23.98 3.31 -6.09
C GLN A 122 24.68 3.06 -7.43
N GLU A 123 25.33 1.92 -7.61
CA GLU A 123 25.99 1.57 -8.87
C GLU A 123 24.98 1.38 -10.02
N LEU A 124 23.82 0.77 -9.75
CA LEU A 124 22.74 0.65 -10.73
C LEU A 124 22.21 2.03 -11.18
N LEU A 125 22.08 2.98 -10.26
CA LEU A 125 21.67 4.35 -10.57
C LEU A 125 22.72 5.09 -11.41
N GLU A 126 24.01 4.93 -11.11
CA GLU A 126 25.11 5.45 -11.92
C GLU A 126 25.09 4.90 -13.35
N HIS A 127 24.63 3.66 -13.51
CA HIS A 127 24.40 3.01 -14.80
C HIS A 127 22.98 3.19 -15.36
N ASN A 128 22.23 4.20 -14.88
CA ASN A 128 20.93 4.61 -15.42
C ASN A 128 19.83 3.53 -15.39
N VAL A 129 19.85 2.62 -14.41
CA VAL A 129 18.86 1.53 -14.29
C VAL A 129 17.42 2.03 -14.41
N LEU A 130 17.11 3.17 -13.77
CA LEU A 130 15.75 3.70 -13.74
C LEU A 130 15.27 4.07 -15.15
N LYS A 131 16.10 4.79 -15.91
CA LYS A 131 15.78 5.18 -17.30
C LYS A 131 15.66 3.96 -18.21
N ILE A 132 16.55 2.97 -18.05
CA ILE A 132 16.55 1.74 -18.84
C ILE A 132 15.29 0.92 -18.57
N CYS A 133 14.91 0.74 -17.30
CA CYS A 133 13.70 0.01 -16.94
C CYS A 133 12.44 0.73 -17.41
N MET A 134 12.32 2.06 -17.23
CA MET A 134 11.16 2.82 -17.70
C MET A 134 11.01 2.74 -19.23
N ASP A 135 12.11 2.96 -19.97
CA ASP A 135 12.09 2.81 -21.43
C ASP A 135 11.70 1.39 -21.85
N LYS A 136 12.17 0.37 -21.13
CA LYS A 136 11.79 -1.00 -21.44
C LYS A 136 10.31 -1.28 -21.22
N ILE A 137 9.75 -0.79 -20.11
CA ILE A 137 8.33 -0.94 -19.78
C ILE A 137 7.47 -0.28 -20.88
N GLU A 138 7.78 0.95 -21.26
CA GLU A 138 6.97 1.71 -22.23
C GLU A 138 7.18 1.26 -23.68
N ASN A 139 8.43 1.09 -24.09
CA ASN A 139 8.82 1.08 -25.51
C ASN A 139 9.37 -0.25 -25.99
N HIS A 140 9.78 -1.17 -25.11
CA HIS A 140 10.44 -2.38 -25.58
C HIS A 140 9.50 -3.28 -26.39
N PRO A 141 9.95 -3.79 -27.56
CA PRO A 141 9.12 -4.62 -28.42
C PRO A 141 8.90 -6.03 -27.88
N LEU A 142 9.74 -6.55 -26.97
CA LEU A 142 9.56 -7.86 -26.36
C LEU A 142 8.88 -7.75 -24.99
N VAL A 143 7.78 -8.49 -24.78
CA VAL A 143 7.02 -8.45 -23.52
C VAL A 143 7.76 -9.05 -22.32
N ILE A 144 8.72 -9.95 -22.56
CA ILE A 144 9.56 -10.50 -21.48
C ILE A 144 10.46 -9.43 -20.86
N HIS A 145 10.86 -8.42 -21.64
CA HIS A 145 11.68 -7.29 -21.17
C HIS A 145 10.86 -6.31 -20.34
N ARG A 146 9.61 -6.06 -20.74
CA ARG A 146 8.65 -5.30 -19.94
C ARG A 146 8.45 -5.96 -18.58
N GLN A 147 8.27 -7.30 -18.57
CA GLN A 147 8.12 -8.08 -17.35
C GLN A 147 9.32 -7.93 -16.39
N VAL A 148 10.53 -8.25 -16.86
CA VAL A 148 11.71 -8.26 -15.98
C VAL A 148 12.08 -6.84 -15.52
N ALA A 149 11.83 -5.81 -16.34
CA ALA A 149 11.97 -4.42 -15.92
C ALA A 149 11.01 -4.06 -14.77
N CYS A 150 9.75 -4.49 -14.85
CA CYS A 150 8.80 -4.35 -13.73
C CYS A 150 9.26 -5.11 -12.48
N CYS A 151 9.78 -6.33 -12.62
CA CYS A 151 10.31 -7.11 -11.49
C CYS A 151 11.50 -6.42 -10.81
N LEU A 152 12.46 -5.92 -11.60
CA LEU A 152 13.62 -5.20 -11.08
C LEU A 152 13.19 -3.90 -10.38
N ILE A 153 12.35 -3.09 -11.03
CA ILE A 153 11.82 -1.85 -10.42
C ILE A 153 11.06 -2.12 -9.12
N ARG A 154 10.23 -3.17 -9.07
CA ARG A 154 9.56 -3.59 -7.82
C ARG A 154 10.58 -3.84 -6.71
N CYS A 155 11.63 -4.60 -7.02
CA CYS A 155 12.67 -4.96 -6.05
C CYS A 155 13.42 -3.70 -5.58
N LEU A 156 13.83 -2.84 -6.51
CA LEU A 156 14.50 -1.57 -6.18
C LEU A 156 13.63 -0.68 -5.27
N CYS A 157 12.34 -0.55 -5.58
CA CYS A 157 11.38 0.22 -4.79
C CYS A 157 11.15 -0.36 -3.40
N ALA A 158 10.82 -1.65 -3.31
CA ALA A 158 10.29 -2.25 -2.08
C ALA A 158 11.36 -2.89 -1.18
N GLU A 159 12.50 -3.27 -1.73
CA GLU A 159 13.52 -4.10 -1.05
C GLU A 159 14.88 -3.41 -0.95
N SER A 160 15.17 -2.42 -1.80
CA SER A 160 16.49 -1.76 -1.90
C SER A 160 16.47 -0.25 -1.76
N TYR A 161 15.43 0.31 -1.15
CA TYR A 161 15.41 1.71 -0.71
C TYR A 161 15.47 2.76 -1.83
N LEU A 162 15.10 2.42 -3.08
CA LEU A 162 15.11 3.37 -4.22
C LEU A 162 14.40 4.68 -3.89
N GLY A 163 13.30 4.59 -3.16
CA GLY A 163 12.54 5.77 -2.76
C GLY A 163 13.35 6.81 -2.00
N GLU A 164 14.31 6.40 -1.17
CA GLU A 164 15.14 7.31 -0.35
C GLU A 164 16.10 8.16 -1.19
N ILE A 165 16.43 7.70 -2.40
CA ILE A 165 17.48 8.30 -3.23
C ILE A 165 16.90 9.16 -4.35
N ILE A 166 15.80 8.73 -4.97
CA ILE A 166 15.27 9.43 -6.14
C ILE A 166 14.51 10.71 -5.77
N SER A 167 14.56 11.68 -6.69
CA SER A 167 13.80 12.93 -6.56
C SER A 167 12.29 12.73 -6.68
N SER A 168 11.51 13.69 -6.20
CA SER A 168 10.04 13.68 -6.33
C SER A 168 9.57 13.65 -7.79
N SER A 169 10.29 14.29 -8.72
CA SER A 169 9.98 14.24 -10.15
C SER A 169 10.22 12.86 -10.74
N GLN A 170 11.36 12.23 -10.43
CA GLN A 170 11.64 10.86 -10.87
C GLN A 170 10.61 9.86 -10.31
N ALA A 171 10.21 10.04 -9.05
CA ALA A 171 9.15 9.23 -8.44
C ALA A 171 7.80 9.42 -9.16
N ALA A 172 7.43 10.65 -9.50
CA ALA A 172 6.20 10.93 -10.24
C ALA A 172 6.22 10.30 -11.65
N ASP A 173 7.32 10.46 -12.39
CA ASP A 173 7.50 9.86 -13.72
C ASP A 173 7.43 8.33 -13.66
N LEU A 174 8.10 7.72 -12.68
CA LEU A 174 8.05 6.28 -12.48
C LEU A 174 6.62 5.79 -12.20
N ILE A 175 5.88 6.45 -11.30
CA ILE A 175 4.49 6.08 -11.01
C ILE A 175 3.62 6.21 -12.26
N MET A 176 3.82 7.26 -13.08
CA MET A 176 3.09 7.41 -14.35
C MET A 176 3.34 6.24 -15.30
N VAL A 177 4.61 5.84 -15.50
CA VAL A 177 4.99 4.71 -16.35
C VAL A 177 4.33 3.42 -15.85
N LEU A 178 4.42 3.15 -14.55
CA LEU A 178 3.87 1.94 -13.93
C LEU A 178 2.34 1.90 -14.03
N CYS A 179 1.65 3.03 -13.79
CA CYS A 179 0.20 3.10 -13.95
C CYS A 179 -0.24 2.87 -15.41
N LYS A 180 0.48 3.45 -16.38
CA LYS A 180 0.18 3.22 -17.81
C LYS A 180 0.36 1.75 -18.19
N HIS A 181 1.44 1.11 -17.72
CA HIS A 181 1.67 -0.32 -17.92
C HIS A 181 0.56 -1.16 -17.32
N ILE A 182 0.09 -0.84 -16.11
CA ILE A 182 -1.06 -1.50 -15.48
C ILE A 182 -2.33 -1.35 -16.34
N LEU A 183 -2.52 -0.23 -17.01
CA LEU A 183 -3.73 0.08 -17.78
C LEU A 183 -3.67 -0.35 -19.26
N GLU A 184 -2.53 -0.88 -19.74
CA GLU A 184 -2.30 -1.17 -21.17
C GLU A 184 -3.18 -2.31 -21.70
N GLY A 185 -3.34 -3.38 -20.91
CA GLY A 185 -4.05 -4.60 -21.29
C GLY A 185 -3.12 -5.73 -21.82
N PRO A 186 -3.62 -6.97 -21.90
CA PRO A 186 -2.80 -8.14 -22.25
C PRO A 186 -2.57 -8.34 -23.76
N GLU A 187 -3.16 -7.52 -24.64
CA GLU A 187 -3.25 -7.75 -26.07
C GLU A 187 -1.87 -7.89 -26.75
N LEU A 188 -0.89 -7.10 -26.29
CA LEU A 188 0.48 -7.19 -26.80
C LEU A 188 1.12 -8.54 -26.45
N TYR A 189 0.90 -9.03 -25.22
CA TYR A 189 1.41 -10.32 -24.75
C TYR A 189 0.78 -11.47 -25.52
N GLU A 190 -0.55 -11.43 -25.69
CA GLU A 190 -1.30 -12.40 -26.49
C GLU A 190 -0.79 -12.49 -27.93
N LYS A 191 -0.58 -11.34 -28.58
CA LYS A 191 -0.10 -11.25 -29.96
C LYS A 191 1.30 -11.86 -30.11
N GLN A 192 2.20 -11.59 -29.17
CA GLN A 192 3.56 -12.11 -29.24
C GLN A 192 3.64 -13.60 -28.93
N PHE A 193 2.87 -14.08 -27.96
CA PHE A 193 2.88 -15.49 -27.58
C PHE A 193 2.24 -16.36 -28.68
N PHE A 194 1.36 -15.80 -29.52
CA PHE A 194 0.82 -16.47 -30.69
C PHE A 194 1.68 -16.37 -31.96
N ASN A 195 2.64 -15.43 -32.01
CA ASN A 195 3.50 -15.21 -33.18
C ASN A 195 4.63 -16.25 -33.23
N ALA A 196 4.73 -17.00 -34.34
CA ALA A 196 5.73 -18.06 -34.51
C ALA A 196 7.18 -17.60 -34.31
N GLN A 197 7.50 -16.33 -34.60
CA GLN A 197 8.86 -15.78 -34.41
C GLN A 197 9.14 -15.34 -32.97
N LEU A 198 8.11 -15.24 -32.12
CA LEU A 198 8.20 -14.66 -30.78
C LEU A 198 7.67 -15.59 -29.67
N THR A 199 6.98 -16.70 -30.01
CA THR A 199 6.45 -17.68 -29.03
C THR A 199 7.54 -18.31 -28.16
N TRP A 200 8.81 -18.28 -28.60
CA TRP A 200 9.93 -18.73 -27.77
C TRP A 200 9.99 -18.02 -26.42
N GLN A 201 9.45 -16.80 -26.29
CA GLN A 201 9.33 -16.05 -25.05
C GLN A 201 8.56 -16.81 -23.95
N SER A 202 7.60 -17.66 -24.35
CA SER A 202 6.82 -18.50 -23.43
C SER A 202 7.66 -19.53 -22.66
N PHE A 203 8.93 -19.75 -23.06
CA PHE A 203 9.90 -20.52 -22.28
C PHE A 203 9.99 -20.02 -20.83
N LEU A 204 9.98 -18.70 -20.62
CA LEU A 204 10.02 -18.09 -19.29
C LEU A 204 8.75 -18.36 -18.48
N SER A 205 7.63 -18.65 -19.14
CA SER A 205 6.36 -18.99 -18.50
C SER A 205 6.19 -20.48 -18.22
N PHE A 206 6.85 -21.36 -18.99
CA PHE A 206 6.63 -22.82 -18.93
C PHE A 206 7.88 -23.64 -18.57
N GLY A 207 9.05 -23.01 -18.45
CA GLY A 207 10.33 -23.66 -18.19
C GLY A 207 10.85 -24.54 -19.34
N LYS A 208 10.23 -24.47 -20.52
CA LYS A 208 10.63 -25.27 -21.69
C LYS A 208 10.29 -24.61 -23.02
N PHE A 209 11.19 -24.77 -23.99
CA PHE A 209 10.97 -24.29 -25.36
C PHE A 209 9.92 -25.15 -26.07
N GLY A 210 9.31 -24.60 -27.12
CA GLY A 210 8.39 -25.34 -27.98
C GLY A 210 6.99 -25.54 -27.40
N ALA A 211 6.55 -24.71 -26.45
CA ALA A 211 5.15 -24.71 -26.03
C ALA A 211 4.24 -24.39 -27.25
N PRO A 212 3.11 -25.10 -27.44
CA PRO A 212 2.18 -24.81 -28.53
C PRO A 212 1.69 -23.35 -28.47
N ARG A 213 1.59 -22.69 -29.62
CA ARG A 213 1.25 -21.26 -29.72
C ARG A 213 -0.12 -20.96 -29.14
N GLU A 214 -1.09 -21.84 -29.36
CA GLU A 214 -2.45 -21.74 -28.82
C GLU A 214 -2.44 -21.79 -27.29
N LYS A 215 -1.57 -22.65 -26.71
CA LYS A 215 -1.39 -22.76 -25.27
C LYS A 215 -0.73 -21.50 -24.70
N ALA A 216 0.35 -21.03 -25.35
CA ALA A 216 1.07 -19.83 -24.93
C ALA A 216 0.16 -18.60 -25.00
N HIS A 217 -0.53 -18.40 -26.11
CA HIS A 217 -1.50 -17.31 -26.31
C HIS A 217 -2.55 -17.26 -25.19
N LYS A 218 -3.16 -18.40 -24.83
CA LYS A 218 -4.14 -18.47 -23.73
C LYS A 218 -3.57 -18.18 -22.34
N TYR A 219 -2.27 -18.42 -22.13
CA TYR A 219 -1.60 -18.14 -20.86
C TYR A 219 -1.08 -16.68 -20.78
N ALA A 220 -0.84 -16.04 -21.93
CA ALA A 220 -0.23 -14.72 -22.02
C ALA A 220 -0.89 -13.64 -21.13
N PRO A 221 -2.24 -13.57 -21.02
CA PRO A 221 -2.90 -12.62 -20.13
C PRO A 221 -2.56 -12.82 -18.65
N ARG A 222 -2.31 -14.06 -18.23
CA ARG A 222 -1.88 -14.38 -16.87
C ARG A 222 -0.45 -13.92 -16.61
N TYR A 223 0.44 -14.07 -17.59
CA TYR A 223 1.80 -13.55 -17.49
C TYR A 223 1.83 -12.02 -17.42
N TYR A 224 0.98 -11.35 -18.20
CA TYR A 224 0.78 -9.89 -18.09
C TYR A 224 0.25 -9.48 -16.71
N ALA A 225 -0.74 -10.19 -16.17
CA ALA A 225 -1.29 -9.90 -14.84
C ALA A 225 -0.22 -9.92 -13.74
N MET A 226 0.71 -10.88 -13.78
CA MET A 226 1.88 -10.90 -12.89
C MET A 226 2.77 -9.66 -13.07
N SER A 227 2.91 -9.15 -14.29
CA SER A 227 3.58 -7.86 -14.57
C SER A 227 2.89 -6.69 -13.89
N GLN A 228 1.57 -6.61 -14.02
CA GLN A 228 0.78 -5.53 -13.45
C GLN A 228 0.89 -5.51 -11.93
N GLU A 229 0.87 -6.68 -11.28
CA GLU A 229 1.08 -6.76 -9.83
C GLU A 229 2.47 -6.28 -9.43
N ASN A 230 3.51 -6.64 -10.19
CA ASN A 230 4.85 -6.13 -9.92
C ASN A 230 4.91 -4.60 -10.02
N ALA A 231 4.24 -4.02 -11.01
CA ALA A 231 4.13 -2.57 -11.15
C ALA A 231 3.36 -1.92 -9.99
N ALA A 232 2.27 -2.53 -9.52
CA ALA A 232 1.51 -2.04 -8.37
C ALA A 232 2.37 -2.07 -7.09
N TRP A 233 3.07 -3.17 -6.85
CA TRP A 233 4.00 -3.30 -5.72
C TRP A 233 5.18 -2.32 -5.81
N ALA A 234 5.63 -1.96 -7.01
CA ALA A 234 6.65 -0.94 -7.18
C ALA A 234 6.15 0.45 -6.76
N ILE A 235 4.90 0.82 -7.13
CA ILE A 235 4.27 2.08 -6.69
C ILE A 235 4.17 2.10 -5.16
N GLN A 236 3.68 1.00 -4.58
CA GLN A 236 3.48 0.88 -3.14
C GLN A 236 4.81 0.90 -2.38
N GLY A 237 5.81 0.11 -2.80
CA GLY A 237 7.15 0.06 -2.20
C GLY A 237 7.89 1.39 -2.30
N LEU A 238 7.66 2.16 -3.36
CA LEU A 238 8.26 3.49 -3.50
C LEU A 238 7.82 4.46 -2.40
N LEU A 239 6.60 4.30 -1.87
CA LEU A 239 6.01 5.16 -0.85
C LEU A 239 6.10 4.56 0.56
N LEU A 240 6.07 3.22 0.66
CA LEU A 240 6.11 2.48 1.92
C LEU A 240 7.55 2.32 2.41
N ARG A 241 8.01 3.29 3.22
CA ARG A 241 9.40 3.38 3.72
C ARG A 241 9.46 3.41 5.24
N CYS A 242 10.62 3.05 5.80
CA CYS A 242 10.93 3.23 7.21
C CYS A 242 12.27 3.98 7.37
N PRO A 243 12.30 5.20 7.96
CA PRO A 243 11.14 5.94 8.45
C PRO A 243 10.20 6.34 7.29
N PRO A 244 8.92 6.60 7.57
CA PRO A 244 7.99 6.98 6.54
C PRO A 244 8.36 8.26 5.82
N ALA A 245 8.00 8.34 4.53
CA ALA A 245 8.17 9.56 3.75
C ALA A 245 7.47 10.78 4.38
N ASP A 246 8.19 11.89 4.40
CA ASP A 246 7.67 13.22 4.70
C ASP A 246 6.47 13.55 3.80
N GLN A 247 5.42 14.15 4.34
CA GLN A 247 4.26 14.57 3.56
C GLN A 247 4.61 15.65 2.53
N GLN A 248 5.68 16.43 2.75
CA GLN A 248 6.17 17.37 1.72
C GLN A 248 6.69 16.63 0.49
N LEU A 249 7.34 15.47 0.64
CA LEU A 249 7.77 14.64 -0.48
C LEU A 249 6.56 14.13 -1.26
N CYS A 250 5.54 13.60 -0.57
CA CYS A 250 4.29 13.14 -1.18
C CYS A 250 3.60 14.26 -1.97
N TYR A 251 3.47 15.46 -1.39
CA TYR A 251 2.93 16.61 -2.10
C TYR A 251 3.77 16.98 -3.32
N ASN A 252 5.10 16.99 -3.21
CA ASN A 252 5.98 17.35 -4.33
C ASN A 252 5.85 16.36 -5.50
N ILE A 253 5.64 15.07 -5.24
CA ILE A 253 5.36 14.06 -6.28
C ILE A 253 4.05 14.40 -7.01
N LEU A 254 2.97 14.63 -6.26
CA LEU A 254 1.67 14.95 -6.83
C LEU A 254 1.66 16.30 -7.55
N ASN A 255 2.38 17.29 -7.04
CA ASN A 255 2.47 18.62 -7.63
C ASN A 255 3.28 18.61 -8.94
N HIS A 256 4.27 17.71 -9.06
CA HIS A 256 5.01 17.53 -10.30
C HIS A 256 4.11 16.99 -11.41
N ASN A 257 3.31 15.97 -11.10
CA ASN A 257 2.34 15.43 -12.06
C ASN A 257 1.00 15.02 -11.39
N PRO A 258 0.00 15.93 -11.36
CA PRO A 258 -1.29 15.64 -10.74
C PRO A 258 -2.12 14.56 -11.44
N GLU A 259 -1.81 14.21 -12.69
CA GLU A 259 -2.49 13.13 -13.43
C GLU A 259 -2.24 11.76 -12.79
N VAL A 260 -1.17 11.62 -12.00
CA VAL A 260 -0.88 10.43 -11.20
C VAL A 260 -2.12 9.99 -10.40
N LEU A 261 -2.86 10.94 -9.81
CA LEU A 261 -4.07 10.62 -9.03
C LEU A 261 -5.14 9.95 -9.89
N ASP A 262 -5.41 10.50 -11.07
CA ASP A 262 -6.43 9.97 -11.97
C ASP A 262 -6.06 8.55 -12.44
N LEU A 263 -4.78 8.32 -12.74
CA LEU A 263 -4.28 7.01 -13.14
C LEU A 263 -4.32 6.01 -11.99
N LEU A 264 -3.94 6.39 -10.77
CA LEU A 264 -4.01 5.51 -9.60
C LEU A 264 -5.44 5.06 -9.32
N PHE A 265 -6.44 5.95 -9.37
CA PHE A 265 -7.83 5.53 -9.21
C PHE A 265 -8.33 4.62 -10.34
N LYS A 266 -7.88 4.85 -11.59
CA LYS A 266 -8.19 3.95 -12.71
C LYS A 266 -7.59 2.56 -12.48
N CYS A 267 -6.32 2.49 -12.05
CA CYS A 267 -5.68 1.22 -11.70
C CYS A 267 -6.41 0.51 -10.55
N ALA A 268 -6.80 1.25 -9.51
CA ALA A 268 -7.53 0.71 -8.37
C ALA A 268 -8.96 0.24 -8.72
N SER A 269 -9.50 0.66 -9.87
CA SER A 269 -10.83 0.29 -10.36
C SER A 269 -10.81 -0.83 -11.39
N ILE A 270 -9.66 -1.48 -11.64
CA ILE A 270 -9.56 -2.59 -12.59
C ILE A 270 -10.33 -3.80 -12.01
N PRO A 271 -11.33 -4.34 -12.73
CA PRO A 271 -12.04 -5.53 -12.28
C PRO A 271 -11.15 -6.78 -12.38
N ARG A 272 -11.35 -7.76 -11.48
CA ARG A 272 -10.61 -9.02 -11.51
C ARG A 272 -10.85 -9.77 -12.83
N PRO A 273 -9.78 -10.09 -13.58
CA PRO A 273 -9.94 -10.75 -14.87
C PRO A 273 -10.13 -12.27 -14.72
N PRO A 274 -10.86 -12.93 -15.64
CA PRO A 274 -11.08 -14.37 -15.58
C PRO A 274 -9.81 -15.25 -15.65
N TRP A 275 -8.73 -14.74 -16.23
CA TRP A 275 -7.45 -15.46 -16.37
C TRP A 275 -6.54 -15.36 -15.13
N TYR A 276 -6.80 -14.39 -14.26
CA TYR A 276 -6.08 -14.19 -13.00
C TYR A 276 -7.00 -13.56 -11.94
N PRO A 277 -8.03 -14.29 -11.45
CA PRO A 277 -9.00 -13.72 -10.51
C PRO A 277 -8.42 -13.40 -9.13
N GLU A 278 -7.24 -13.92 -8.80
CA GLU A 278 -6.52 -13.60 -7.56
C GLU A 278 -5.78 -12.24 -7.60
N LEU A 279 -5.95 -11.45 -8.68
CA LEU A 279 -5.32 -10.15 -8.86
C LEU A 279 -5.55 -9.20 -7.68
N ALA A 280 -4.47 -8.59 -7.19
CA ALA A 280 -4.47 -7.71 -6.02
C ALA A 280 -4.22 -6.22 -6.32
N ILE A 281 -4.20 -5.80 -7.59
CA ILE A 281 -3.88 -4.40 -8.00
C ILE A 281 -4.74 -3.39 -7.26
N ASP A 282 -6.04 -3.65 -7.15
CA ASP A 282 -7.00 -2.76 -6.48
C ASP A 282 -6.54 -2.42 -5.05
N SER A 283 -6.17 -3.44 -4.29
CA SER A 283 -5.72 -3.29 -2.90
C SER A 283 -4.38 -2.58 -2.81
N ILE A 284 -3.38 -3.01 -3.58
CA ILE A 284 -2.02 -2.49 -3.53
C ILE A 284 -1.98 -1.01 -3.96
N VAL A 285 -2.73 -0.66 -5.01
CA VAL A 285 -2.82 0.73 -5.47
C VAL A 285 -3.63 1.59 -4.50
N SER A 286 -4.70 1.06 -3.89
CA SER A 286 -5.44 1.78 -2.86
C SER A 286 -4.57 2.12 -1.64
N GLU A 287 -3.70 1.20 -1.23
CA GLU A 287 -2.66 1.45 -0.22
C GLU A 287 -1.71 2.56 -0.66
N GLY A 288 -1.26 2.54 -1.92
CA GLY A 288 -0.47 3.59 -2.54
C GLY A 288 -1.13 4.98 -2.46
N ILE A 289 -2.41 5.05 -2.81
CA ILE A 289 -3.21 6.30 -2.77
C ILE A 289 -3.21 6.89 -1.36
N ILE A 290 -3.54 6.11 -0.33
CA ILE A 290 -3.68 6.67 1.03
C ILE A 290 -2.35 7.16 1.62
N MET A 291 -1.20 6.65 1.17
CA MET A 291 0.11 7.13 1.62
C MET A 291 0.41 8.57 1.20
N PHE A 292 -0.21 9.07 0.11
CA PHE A 292 -0.10 10.48 -0.28
C PHE A 292 -0.88 11.44 0.62
N PHE A 293 -1.84 10.93 1.40
CA PHE A 293 -2.75 11.70 2.23
C PHE A 293 -2.64 11.31 3.71
N ARG A 294 -1.49 10.76 4.12
CA ARG A 294 -1.34 10.23 5.46
C ARG A 294 -1.29 11.36 6.48
N VAL A 295 -2.16 11.28 7.48
CA VAL A 295 -2.14 12.18 8.64
C VAL A 295 -0.79 12.03 9.38
N PRO A 296 -0.16 13.13 9.83
CA PRO A 296 1.08 13.07 10.60
C PRO A 296 0.94 12.13 11.81
N ARG A 297 1.97 11.30 12.05
CA ARG A 297 1.96 10.24 13.09
C ARG A 297 1.71 10.75 14.51
N ASN A 298 2.07 12.01 14.76
CA ASN A 298 1.92 12.66 16.06
C ASN A 298 0.67 13.55 16.12
N LYS A 299 -0.33 13.30 15.25
CA LYS A 299 -1.58 14.06 15.21
C LYS A 299 -2.78 13.14 15.00
N ILE A 300 -3.79 13.29 15.85
CA ILE A 300 -5.11 12.66 15.66
C ILE A 300 -6.04 13.73 15.08
N PRO A 301 -6.64 13.53 13.90
CA PRO A 301 -7.49 14.56 13.33
C PRO A 301 -8.77 14.76 14.16
N GLY A 302 -9.02 16.02 14.53
CA GLY A 302 -10.11 16.43 15.43
C GLY A 302 -9.68 16.65 16.88
N ILE A 303 -8.38 16.53 17.19
CA ILE A 303 -7.82 16.84 18.51
C ILE A 303 -6.75 17.92 18.33
N GLU A 304 -6.90 19.03 19.04
CA GLU A 304 -5.91 20.10 19.12
C GLU A 304 -5.19 19.99 20.46
N VAL A 305 -3.87 20.22 20.45
CA VAL A 305 -3.01 20.06 21.63
C VAL A 305 -2.00 21.18 21.66
N ASN A 306 -1.74 21.75 22.83
CA ASN A 306 -0.66 22.72 23.01
C ASN A 306 0.68 22.00 23.21
N LEU A 307 1.38 21.71 22.10
CA LEU A 307 2.73 21.15 22.13
C LEU A 307 3.80 22.21 22.36
N ASP A 308 5.05 21.78 22.57
CA ASP A 308 6.19 22.67 22.46
C ASP A 308 6.30 23.26 21.04
N HIS A 309 6.99 24.40 20.92
CA HIS A 309 7.02 25.18 19.68
C HIS A 309 7.62 24.41 18.49
N GLU A 310 8.61 23.55 18.72
CA GLU A 310 9.28 22.81 17.63
C GLU A 310 8.41 21.67 17.12
N SER A 311 7.88 20.84 18.02
CA SER A 311 6.95 19.75 17.69
C SER A 311 5.69 20.27 16.99
N GLN A 312 5.15 21.40 17.46
CA GLN A 312 3.99 22.03 16.83
C GLN A 312 4.30 22.48 15.39
N LYS A 313 5.45 23.14 15.19
CA LYS A 313 5.88 23.63 13.87
C LYS A 313 6.06 22.49 12.87
N GLU A 314 6.65 21.37 13.31
CA GLU A 314 6.81 20.19 12.46
C GLU A 314 5.44 19.60 12.08
N ALA A 315 4.58 19.34 13.06
CA ALA A 315 3.25 18.79 12.83
C ALA A 315 2.40 19.65 11.89
N ASP A 316 2.47 20.97 12.03
CA ASP A 316 1.76 21.92 11.16
C ASP A 316 2.34 21.97 9.75
N THR A 317 3.66 21.81 9.60
CA THR A 317 4.32 21.73 8.29
C THR A 317 3.86 20.48 7.54
N GLN A 318 3.89 19.32 8.22
CA GLN A 318 3.40 18.05 7.68
C GLN A 318 1.91 18.15 7.29
N TRP A 319 1.09 18.73 8.17
CA TRP A 319 -0.34 18.89 7.92
C TRP A 319 -0.63 19.81 6.72
N LYS A 320 0.10 20.92 6.57
CA LYS A 320 -0.02 21.80 5.40
C LYS A 320 0.28 21.07 4.09
N ALA A 321 1.26 20.17 4.07
CA ALA A 321 1.54 19.34 2.91
C ALA A 321 0.38 18.36 2.60
N VAL A 322 -0.21 17.71 3.62
CA VAL A 322 -1.41 16.88 3.45
C VAL A 322 -2.56 17.69 2.86
N LEU A 323 -2.83 18.89 3.38
CA LEU A 323 -3.86 19.78 2.87
C LEU A 323 -3.61 20.18 1.41
N ALA A 324 -2.36 20.45 1.04
CA ALA A 324 -1.98 20.77 -0.33
C ALA A 324 -2.21 19.57 -1.27
N SER A 325 -1.87 18.35 -0.85
CA SER A 325 -2.20 17.11 -1.57
C SER A 325 -3.72 16.95 -1.73
N CYS A 326 -4.50 17.15 -0.66
CA CYS A 326 -5.97 17.09 -0.71
C CYS A 326 -6.54 18.10 -1.72
N LYS A 327 -6.02 19.34 -1.76
CA LYS A 327 -6.42 20.37 -2.73
C LYS A 327 -6.11 19.95 -4.17
N LEU A 328 -4.97 19.30 -4.41
CA LEU A 328 -4.65 18.76 -5.74
C LEU A 328 -5.67 17.71 -6.16
N LEU A 329 -6.03 16.78 -5.26
CA LEU A 329 -7.04 15.76 -5.53
C LEU A 329 -8.41 16.37 -5.84
N THR A 330 -8.91 17.26 -4.99
CA THR A 330 -10.25 17.84 -5.17
C THR A 330 -10.34 18.80 -6.36
N SER A 331 -9.21 19.32 -6.83
CA SER A 331 -9.12 20.09 -8.07
C SER A 331 -9.22 19.23 -9.34
N ARG A 332 -9.02 17.90 -9.23
CA ARG A 332 -9.11 16.99 -10.39
C ARG A 332 -10.56 16.87 -10.88
N PRO A 333 -10.80 16.85 -12.20
CA PRO A 333 -12.13 16.59 -12.75
C PRO A 333 -12.66 15.23 -12.29
N ASN A 334 -13.91 15.20 -11.81
CA ASN A 334 -14.59 13.96 -11.43
C ASN A 334 -13.83 13.10 -10.38
N TRP A 335 -13.01 13.71 -9.52
CA TRP A 335 -12.25 13.00 -8.49
C TRP A 335 -13.14 12.12 -7.60
N VAL A 336 -14.33 12.61 -7.22
CA VAL A 336 -15.28 11.85 -6.41
C VAL A 336 -15.84 10.66 -7.17
N GLY A 337 -16.05 10.79 -8.48
CA GLY A 337 -16.52 9.70 -9.32
C GLY A 337 -15.45 8.61 -9.49
N LEU A 338 -14.18 8.98 -9.57
CA LEU A 338 -13.06 8.05 -9.61
C LEU A 338 -12.93 7.26 -8.29
N LEU A 339 -12.98 7.95 -7.14
CA LEU A 339 -12.99 7.32 -5.81
C LEU A 339 -14.18 6.36 -5.66
N LEU A 340 -15.37 6.81 -6.05
CA LEU A 340 -16.58 5.99 -6.01
C LEU A 340 -16.53 4.81 -6.99
N GLY A 341 -15.79 4.93 -8.10
CA GLY A 341 -15.56 3.84 -9.04
C GLY A 341 -14.86 2.65 -8.40
N VAL A 342 -13.86 2.89 -7.56
CA VAL A 342 -13.17 1.84 -6.78
C VAL A 342 -14.16 1.15 -5.84
N TRP A 343 -14.93 1.94 -5.08
CA TRP A 343 -15.92 1.40 -4.15
C TRP A 343 -17.01 0.57 -4.85
N ASP A 344 -17.54 1.08 -5.96
CA ASP A 344 -18.58 0.43 -6.74
C ASP A 344 -18.09 -0.87 -7.38
N MET A 345 -16.83 -0.92 -7.84
CA MET A 345 -16.22 -2.15 -8.37
C MET A 345 -16.22 -3.28 -7.33
N ILE A 346 -15.82 -2.99 -6.09
CA ILE A 346 -15.80 -3.96 -4.99
C ILE A 346 -17.23 -4.39 -4.63
N ALA A 347 -18.16 -3.45 -4.60
CA ALA A 347 -19.56 -3.72 -4.28
C ALA A 347 -20.28 -4.57 -5.35
N ASP A 348 -19.93 -4.39 -6.62
CA ASP A 348 -20.56 -5.10 -7.75
C ASP A 348 -19.96 -6.51 -7.95
N GLU A 349 -18.79 -6.80 -7.40
CA GLU A 349 -18.10 -8.08 -7.52
C GLU A 349 -18.70 -9.18 -6.61
N LYS A 350 -19.05 -10.33 -7.21
CA LYS A 350 -19.72 -11.44 -6.53
C LYS A 350 -18.77 -12.63 -6.32
N TRP A 351 -18.76 -13.17 -5.11
CA TRP A 351 -17.90 -14.31 -4.76
C TRP A 351 -18.18 -15.56 -5.60
N GLN A 352 -19.42 -15.79 -6.04
CA GLN A 352 -19.76 -16.94 -6.89
C GLN A 352 -19.07 -16.85 -8.25
N ASP A 353 -19.00 -15.63 -8.81
CA ASP A 353 -18.32 -15.40 -10.08
C ASP A 353 -16.81 -15.58 -9.90
N LEU A 354 -16.22 -15.06 -8.81
CA LEU A 354 -14.81 -15.27 -8.46
C LEU A 354 -14.46 -16.76 -8.34
N LYS A 355 -15.26 -17.51 -7.57
CA LYS A 355 -15.06 -18.96 -7.38
C LYS A 355 -15.16 -19.73 -8.69
N ARG A 356 -16.09 -19.36 -9.57
CA ARG A 356 -16.21 -19.93 -10.92
C ARG A 356 -14.96 -19.63 -11.75
N MET A 357 -14.53 -18.38 -11.80
CA MET A 357 -13.35 -17.97 -12.58
C MET A 357 -12.09 -18.70 -12.10
N LEU A 358 -11.86 -18.78 -10.79
CA LEU A 358 -10.74 -19.53 -10.20
C LEU A 358 -10.77 -21.03 -10.56
N GLY A 359 -11.96 -21.63 -10.61
CA GLY A 359 -12.13 -23.02 -11.06
C GLY A 359 -11.78 -23.26 -12.53
N GLU A 360 -11.71 -22.21 -13.33
CA GLU A 360 -11.49 -22.28 -14.78
C GLU A 360 -10.05 -21.91 -15.21
N VAL A 361 -9.20 -21.38 -14.30
CA VAL A 361 -7.87 -20.87 -14.67
C VAL A 361 -6.93 -21.94 -15.27
N VAL A 362 -6.97 -23.16 -14.74
CA VAL A 362 -6.14 -24.27 -15.24
C VAL A 362 -6.64 -24.76 -16.60
N SER A 363 -7.95 -24.96 -16.73
CA SER A 363 -8.54 -25.56 -17.93
C SER A 363 -8.64 -24.60 -19.11
N LYS A 364 -8.95 -23.32 -18.86
CA LYS A 364 -9.14 -22.30 -19.91
C LYS A 364 -7.87 -21.50 -20.21
N TYR A 365 -7.04 -21.23 -19.20
CA TYR A 365 -5.88 -20.33 -19.31
C TYR A 365 -4.54 -21.00 -19.01
N HIS A 366 -4.53 -22.33 -18.86
CA HIS A 366 -3.31 -23.13 -18.68
C HIS A 366 -2.43 -22.70 -17.50
N ALA A 367 -3.04 -22.16 -16.43
CA ALA A 367 -2.35 -21.92 -15.17
C ALA A 367 -1.61 -23.20 -14.73
N GLN A 368 -0.36 -23.06 -14.31
CA GLN A 368 0.47 -24.22 -13.93
C GLN A 368 -0.02 -24.88 -12.63
N ARG A 369 -0.64 -24.11 -11.75
CA ARG A 369 -1.20 -24.56 -10.48
C ARG A 369 -2.64 -24.08 -10.39
N GLY A 370 -3.50 -24.89 -9.79
CA GLY A 370 -4.85 -24.48 -9.42
C GLY A 370 -4.83 -23.53 -8.23
N TYR A 371 -5.96 -22.87 -7.98
CA TYR A 371 -6.11 -22.01 -6.80
C TYR A 371 -6.21 -22.85 -5.53
N THR A 372 -5.74 -22.28 -4.42
CA THR A 372 -5.94 -22.86 -3.08
C THR A 372 -7.09 -22.15 -2.36
N ILE A 373 -7.56 -22.71 -1.25
CA ILE A 373 -8.58 -22.02 -0.44
C ILE A 373 -8.04 -20.69 0.10
N GLU A 374 -6.77 -20.64 0.47
CA GLU A 374 -6.08 -19.43 0.95
C GLU A 374 -6.06 -18.36 -0.16
N THR A 375 -5.79 -18.76 -1.41
CA THR A 375 -5.83 -17.84 -2.56
C THR A 375 -7.22 -17.23 -2.73
N PHE A 376 -8.27 -18.03 -2.55
CA PHE A 376 -9.65 -17.53 -2.63
C PHE A 376 -10.01 -16.63 -1.45
N LEU A 377 -9.58 -16.97 -0.23
CA LEU A 377 -9.83 -16.17 0.96
C LEU A 377 -9.08 -14.82 0.92
N ALA A 378 -7.86 -14.80 0.39
CA ALA A 378 -7.06 -13.58 0.22
C ALA A 378 -7.77 -12.52 -0.64
N ILE A 379 -8.67 -12.90 -1.56
CA ILE A 379 -9.46 -11.94 -2.33
C ILE A 379 -10.34 -11.08 -1.41
N PHE A 380 -10.89 -11.65 -0.33
CA PHE A 380 -11.69 -10.88 0.63
C PHE A 380 -10.82 -9.96 1.49
N GLU A 381 -9.58 -10.35 1.78
CA GLU A 381 -8.60 -9.48 2.42
C GLU A 381 -8.24 -8.30 1.50
N TYR A 382 -8.04 -8.53 0.20
CA TYR A 382 -7.79 -7.47 -0.78
C TYR A 382 -8.96 -6.49 -0.87
N ARG A 383 -10.19 -7.01 -0.93
CA ARG A 383 -11.42 -6.21 -0.89
C ARG A 383 -11.51 -5.39 0.41
N GLY A 384 -11.19 -6.00 1.54
CA GLY A 384 -11.14 -5.34 2.86
C GLY A 384 -10.13 -4.20 2.87
N SER A 385 -8.91 -4.44 2.39
CA SER A 385 -7.84 -3.44 2.24
C SER A 385 -8.32 -2.25 1.40
N CYS A 386 -8.93 -2.49 0.24
CA CYS A 386 -9.48 -1.43 -0.59
C CYS A 386 -10.51 -0.58 0.17
N ARG A 387 -11.47 -1.20 0.85
CA ARG A 387 -12.53 -0.49 1.59
C ARG A 387 -11.96 0.45 2.64
N ILE A 388 -11.10 -0.08 3.52
CA ILE A 388 -10.55 0.72 4.62
C ILE A 388 -9.63 1.83 4.08
N CYS A 389 -8.96 1.62 2.95
CA CYS A 389 -8.20 2.67 2.27
C CYS A 389 -9.11 3.80 1.75
N ILE A 390 -10.20 3.46 1.07
CA ILE A 390 -11.18 4.46 0.58
C ILE A 390 -11.82 5.20 1.76
N GLU A 391 -12.19 4.50 2.83
CA GLU A 391 -12.74 5.12 4.03
C GLU A 391 -11.73 6.03 4.73
N ARG A 392 -10.47 5.63 4.84
CA ARG A 392 -9.37 6.47 5.38
C ARG A 392 -9.19 7.74 4.56
N LEU A 393 -9.26 7.65 3.23
CA LEU A 393 -9.20 8.81 2.35
C LEU A 393 -10.41 9.74 2.57
N ILE A 394 -11.62 9.20 2.63
CA ILE A 394 -12.85 9.97 2.90
C ILE A 394 -12.75 10.66 4.27
N ALA A 395 -12.28 9.97 5.30
CA ALA A 395 -12.09 10.52 6.63
C ALA A 395 -11.11 11.71 6.62
N THR A 396 -10.03 11.62 5.86
CA THR A 396 -9.02 12.68 5.74
C THR A 396 -9.56 13.89 4.96
N LEU A 397 -10.19 13.65 3.81
CA LEU A 397 -10.80 14.69 2.98
C LEU A 397 -11.95 15.41 3.70
N SER A 398 -12.77 14.68 4.45
CA SER A 398 -13.89 15.28 5.18
C SER A 398 -13.43 16.07 6.40
N HIS A 399 -12.36 15.63 7.07
CA HIS A 399 -11.76 16.41 8.16
C HIS A 399 -11.20 17.75 7.65
N SER A 400 -10.53 17.72 6.49
CA SER A 400 -9.95 18.90 5.85
C SER A 400 -10.91 19.63 4.91
N GLY A 401 -12.19 19.25 4.84
CA GLY A 401 -13.01 19.49 3.66
C GLY A 401 -13.30 20.96 3.33
N ASN A 402 -13.30 21.85 4.33
CA ASN A 402 -13.39 23.29 4.10
C ASN A 402 -12.12 23.84 3.43
N GLU A 403 -10.95 23.43 3.91
CA GLU A 403 -9.66 23.86 3.36
C GLU A 403 -9.33 23.16 2.04
N ALA A 404 -9.76 21.91 1.89
CA ALA A 404 -9.55 21.09 0.70
C ALA A 404 -10.58 21.36 -0.41
N ASN A 405 -11.45 22.36 -0.30
CA ASN A 405 -12.47 22.69 -1.31
C ASN A 405 -13.41 21.53 -1.68
N VAL A 406 -13.72 20.64 -0.73
CA VAL A 406 -14.70 19.56 -0.96
C VAL A 406 -16.09 20.19 -1.06
N SER A 407 -16.81 19.95 -2.16
CA SER A 407 -18.14 20.54 -2.38
C SER A 407 -19.23 19.78 -1.63
N ASP A 408 -20.39 20.42 -1.43
CA ASP A 408 -21.54 19.75 -0.82
C ASP A 408 -22.04 18.58 -1.69
N GLY A 409 -21.93 18.70 -3.02
CA GLY A 409 -22.26 17.61 -3.95
C GLY A 409 -21.37 16.39 -3.76
N ASP A 410 -20.08 16.61 -3.52
CA ASP A 410 -19.12 15.54 -3.20
C ASP A 410 -19.48 14.87 -1.88
N LEU A 411 -19.75 15.65 -0.82
CA LEU A 411 -20.13 15.12 0.50
C LEU A 411 -21.40 14.27 0.44
N LEU A 412 -22.42 14.74 -0.29
CA LEU A 412 -23.65 13.97 -0.51
C LEU A 412 -23.38 12.65 -1.24
N SER A 413 -22.41 12.64 -2.16
CA SER A 413 -22.01 11.44 -2.89
C SER A 413 -21.26 10.44 -2.00
N LEU A 414 -20.45 10.94 -1.06
CA LEU A 414 -19.66 10.12 -0.13
C LEU A 414 -20.47 9.55 1.05
N LEU A 415 -21.62 10.15 1.40
CA LEU A 415 -22.51 9.65 2.48
C LEU A 415 -22.86 8.17 2.34
N ARG A 416 -23.03 7.67 1.11
CA ARG A 416 -23.42 6.27 0.86
C ARG A 416 -22.32 5.29 1.28
N VAL A 417 -21.06 5.67 1.11
CA VAL A 417 -19.90 4.84 1.45
C VAL A 417 -19.80 4.71 2.96
N GLY A 418 -19.73 5.84 3.67
CA GLY A 418 -19.64 5.85 5.13
C GLY A 418 -20.83 5.14 5.80
N SER A 419 -22.05 5.32 5.28
CA SER A 419 -23.23 4.62 5.82
C SER A 419 -23.21 3.11 5.57
N ALA A 420 -22.71 2.66 4.41
CA ALA A 420 -22.59 1.23 4.10
C ALA A 420 -21.58 0.55 5.04
N ALA A 421 -20.45 1.22 5.31
CA ALA A 421 -19.38 0.75 6.17
C ALA A 421 -19.73 0.77 7.68
N SER A 422 -20.76 1.54 8.07
CA SER A 422 -21.16 1.69 9.48
C SER A 422 -22.24 0.71 9.95
N ARG A 423 -22.46 -0.38 9.22
CA ARG A 423 -23.50 -1.37 9.56
C ARG A 423 -23.07 -2.24 10.75
N PRO A 424 -24.02 -2.82 11.51
CA PRO A 424 -23.68 -3.85 12.48
C PRO A 424 -23.02 -5.05 11.77
N VAL A 425 -21.84 -5.45 12.26
CA VAL A 425 -21.08 -6.59 11.74
C VAL A 425 -20.81 -7.56 12.88
N LYS A 426 -20.98 -8.86 12.64
CA LYS A 426 -20.59 -9.92 13.57
C LYS A 426 -19.07 -9.93 13.71
N THR A 427 -18.56 -9.81 14.93
CA THR A 427 -17.11 -9.72 15.19
C THR A 427 -16.51 -10.97 15.82
N ASN A 428 -17.31 -12.03 16.01
CA ASN A 428 -16.82 -13.30 16.53
C ASN A 428 -17.03 -14.41 15.49
N MET A 429 -15.95 -15.10 15.15
CA MET A 429 -15.96 -16.27 14.25
C MET A 429 -16.90 -17.37 14.74
N ASP A 430 -17.05 -17.53 16.06
CA ASP A 430 -17.95 -18.54 16.65
C ASP A 430 -19.44 -18.26 16.39
N GLN A 431 -19.79 -17.06 15.92
CA GLN A 431 -21.16 -16.63 15.65
C GLN A 431 -21.54 -16.69 14.16
N LEU A 432 -20.62 -17.17 13.32
CA LEU A 432 -20.78 -17.25 11.87
C LEU A 432 -21.47 -18.57 11.51
N ASN A 433 -22.60 -18.46 10.82
CA ASN A 433 -23.49 -19.59 10.50
C ASN A 433 -23.48 -19.94 9.01
N SER A 434 -22.74 -19.21 8.17
CA SER A 434 -22.66 -19.47 6.72
C SER A 434 -21.33 -19.04 6.12
N GLN A 435 -21.02 -19.57 4.93
CA GLN A 435 -19.83 -19.15 4.16
C GLN A 435 -19.88 -17.65 3.78
N VAL A 436 -21.07 -17.12 3.51
CA VAL A 436 -21.23 -15.69 3.19
C VAL A 436 -20.82 -14.84 4.39
N GLU A 437 -21.27 -15.22 5.60
CA GLU A 437 -20.87 -14.53 6.83
C GLU A 437 -19.37 -14.66 7.12
N GLN A 438 -18.74 -15.78 6.73
CA GLN A 438 -17.28 -15.94 6.84
C GLN A 438 -16.53 -15.00 5.90
N PHE A 439 -16.96 -14.88 4.65
CA PHE A 439 -16.33 -13.97 3.69
C PHE A 439 -16.51 -12.50 4.07
N GLU A 440 -17.72 -12.12 4.51
CA GLU A 440 -18.00 -10.79 5.04
C GLU A 440 -17.15 -10.49 6.28
N TYR A 441 -16.94 -11.48 7.16
CA TYR A 441 -16.06 -11.31 8.33
C TYR A 441 -14.62 -11.06 7.91
N ILE A 442 -14.05 -11.83 6.98
CA ILE A 442 -12.67 -11.62 6.50
C ILE A 442 -12.50 -10.22 5.92
N GLU A 443 -13.44 -9.79 5.07
CA GLU A 443 -13.42 -8.47 4.43
C GLU A 443 -13.52 -7.33 5.46
N THR A 444 -14.46 -7.45 6.42
CA THR A 444 -14.73 -6.38 7.40
C THR A 444 -13.72 -6.33 8.56
N ALA A 445 -13.14 -7.48 8.94
CA ALA A 445 -12.16 -7.58 10.02
C ALA A 445 -10.71 -7.38 9.53
N PHE A 446 -10.51 -7.19 8.22
CA PHE A 446 -9.19 -6.91 7.68
C PHE A 446 -8.64 -5.60 8.26
N GLU A 447 -7.37 -5.65 8.68
CA GLU A 447 -6.64 -4.49 9.19
C GLU A 447 -5.36 -4.31 8.41
N LEU A 448 -5.03 -3.05 8.12
CA LEU A 448 -3.79 -2.73 7.46
C LEU A 448 -2.73 -2.39 8.50
N PHE A 449 -1.73 -3.25 8.65
CA PHE A 449 -0.59 -3.06 9.54
C PHE A 449 0.67 -3.55 8.81
N ARG A 450 1.18 -2.74 7.88
CA ARG A 450 2.15 -3.19 6.88
C ARG A 450 3.54 -2.58 7.10
N LYS A 451 4.55 -3.44 7.14
CA LYS A 451 5.98 -3.10 7.11
C LYS A 451 6.48 -3.06 5.65
N PRO A 452 7.51 -2.24 5.33
CA PRO A 452 8.21 -2.34 4.05
C PRO A 452 8.77 -3.76 3.84
N LEU A 453 8.82 -4.23 2.59
CA LEU A 453 9.36 -5.56 2.30
C LEU A 453 10.83 -5.67 2.71
N SER A 454 11.61 -4.59 2.62
CA SER A 454 12.99 -4.55 3.12
C SER A 454 13.07 -5.03 4.57
N ALA A 455 12.26 -4.46 5.47
CA ALA A 455 12.24 -4.82 6.89
C ALA A 455 11.68 -6.23 7.16
N VAL A 456 10.77 -6.73 6.30
CA VAL A 456 10.28 -8.12 6.39
C VAL A 456 11.41 -9.09 6.07
N PHE A 457 12.17 -8.83 5.01
CA PHE A 457 13.26 -9.71 4.59
C PHE A 457 14.50 -9.61 5.48
N THR A 458 14.78 -8.44 6.06
CA THR A 458 15.91 -8.24 6.99
C THR A 458 15.55 -8.54 8.44
N GLU A 459 14.30 -8.93 8.71
CA GLU A 459 13.75 -9.16 10.05
C GLU A 459 13.93 -7.96 11.00
N GLU A 460 14.00 -6.75 10.44
CA GLU A 460 14.14 -5.53 11.22
C GLU A 460 12.84 -5.22 12.00
N GLU A 461 13.02 -4.98 13.30
CA GLU A 461 11.94 -4.51 14.17
C GLU A 461 11.66 -3.02 13.89
N VAL A 462 10.81 -2.78 12.89
CA VAL A 462 10.34 -1.43 12.53
C VAL A 462 8.87 -1.23 12.84
N GLU A 463 8.50 -0.02 13.26
CA GLU A 463 7.10 0.40 13.36
C GLU A 463 6.47 0.42 11.96
N PRO A 464 5.36 -0.32 11.72
CA PRO A 464 4.69 -0.34 10.42
C PRO A 464 4.32 1.07 9.91
N PRO A 465 4.80 1.52 8.75
CA PRO A 465 4.52 2.86 8.21
C PRO A 465 3.09 3.07 7.74
N LEU A 466 2.38 1.98 7.44
CA LEU A 466 1.02 2.00 6.93
C LEU A 466 0.10 1.26 7.89
N GLN A 467 -0.80 2.04 8.51
CA GLN A 467 -1.64 1.61 9.61
C GLN A 467 -3.06 2.13 9.39
N VAL A 468 -4.02 1.24 9.16
CA VAL A 468 -5.44 1.58 9.02
C VAL A 468 -6.27 0.54 9.77
N ALA A 469 -7.19 1.01 10.60
CA ALA A 469 -8.10 0.13 11.34
C ALA A 469 -9.08 -0.58 10.40
N ASP A 470 -9.70 -1.62 10.93
CA ASP A 470 -10.77 -2.37 10.31
C ASP A 470 -12.01 -1.50 9.98
N GLU A 471 -12.83 -1.98 9.05
CA GLU A 471 -14.07 -1.31 8.60
C GLU A 471 -14.99 -0.93 9.79
N PRO A 472 -15.18 -1.76 10.84
CA PRO A 472 -15.91 -1.41 12.05
C PRO A 472 -15.47 -0.13 12.77
N VAL A 473 -14.24 0.35 12.56
CA VAL A 473 -13.73 1.60 13.13
C VAL A 473 -13.60 2.67 12.04
N MET A 474 -13.02 2.30 10.89
CA MET A 474 -12.72 3.25 9.83
C MET A 474 -13.98 3.77 9.15
N GLY A 475 -14.95 2.90 8.87
CA GLY A 475 -16.25 3.25 8.28
C GLY A 475 -17.01 4.29 9.11
N PRO A 476 -17.26 4.04 10.41
CA PRO A 476 -17.87 5.02 11.31
C PRO A 476 -17.10 6.33 11.43
N THR A 477 -15.77 6.30 11.39
CA THR A 477 -14.95 7.51 11.45
C THR A 477 -15.15 8.36 10.20
N ALA A 478 -15.09 7.74 9.02
CA ALA A 478 -15.35 8.41 7.75
C ALA A 478 -16.78 9.00 7.71
N PHE A 479 -17.77 8.22 8.15
CA PHE A 479 -19.17 8.63 8.14
C PHE A 479 -19.45 9.79 9.10
N ALA A 480 -18.95 9.72 10.34
CA ALA A 480 -19.08 10.80 11.31
C ALA A 480 -18.48 12.11 10.79
N ARG A 481 -17.33 12.07 10.11
CA ARG A 481 -16.70 13.26 9.54
C ARG A 481 -17.47 13.87 8.39
N VAL A 482 -18.01 13.05 7.48
CA VAL A 482 -18.89 13.54 6.41
C VAL A 482 -20.14 14.21 7.01
N LEU A 483 -20.77 13.57 7.99
CA LEU A 483 -21.93 14.13 8.70
C LEU A 483 -21.60 15.43 9.44
N THR A 484 -20.44 15.50 10.08
CA THR A 484 -19.95 16.69 10.79
C THR A 484 -19.83 17.87 9.82
N LEU A 485 -19.16 17.68 8.69
CA LEU A 485 -18.97 18.76 7.72
C LEU A 485 -20.30 19.21 7.10
N LEU A 486 -21.21 18.27 6.81
CA LEU A 486 -22.56 18.60 6.35
C LEU A 486 -23.38 19.37 7.40
N ALA A 487 -23.20 19.06 8.69
CA ALA A 487 -23.86 19.76 9.79
C ALA A 487 -23.31 21.18 9.96
N GLN A 488 -21.98 21.35 9.96
CA GLN A 488 -21.31 22.64 10.03
C GLN A 488 -21.74 23.58 8.89
N ARG A 489 -22.00 23.03 7.69
CA ARG A 489 -22.49 23.80 6.53
C ARG A 489 -24.01 23.97 6.48
N GLY A 490 -24.74 23.45 7.47
CA GLY A 490 -26.20 23.50 7.51
C GLY A 490 -26.88 22.74 6.35
N VAL A 491 -26.19 21.77 5.75
CA VAL A 491 -26.70 20.93 4.64
C VAL A 491 -27.43 19.72 5.20
N LEU A 492 -26.94 19.15 6.30
CA LEU A 492 -27.49 17.92 6.89
C LEU A 492 -29.00 18.03 7.16
N GLN A 493 -29.44 19.14 7.75
CA GLN A 493 -30.84 19.39 8.10
C GLN A 493 -31.74 19.64 6.86
N LYS A 494 -31.12 19.95 5.71
CA LYS A 494 -31.82 20.18 4.44
C LYS A 494 -32.09 18.87 3.70
N ILE A 495 -31.27 17.83 3.88
CA ILE A 495 -31.38 16.56 3.15
C ILE A 495 -32.79 15.93 3.23
N PRO A 496 -33.42 15.78 4.42
CA PRO A 496 -34.78 15.23 4.50
C PRO A 496 -35.82 16.00 3.68
N LYS A 497 -35.61 17.32 3.52
CA LYS A 497 -36.51 18.26 2.84
C LYS A 497 -36.26 18.35 1.32
N MET A 498 -35.18 17.77 0.80
CA MET A 498 -34.84 17.84 -0.62
C MET A 498 -35.88 17.12 -1.49
N THR A 499 -36.25 17.70 -2.63
CA THR A 499 -37.15 17.06 -3.62
C THR A 499 -36.39 16.47 -4.81
N LYS A 500 -35.15 16.93 -5.05
CA LYS A 500 -34.25 16.45 -6.10
C LYS A 500 -32.80 16.51 -5.60
N LEU A 501 -31.92 15.72 -6.21
CA LEU A 501 -30.48 15.80 -5.93
C LEU A 501 -29.91 17.12 -6.46
N PRO A 502 -29.01 17.78 -5.70
CA PRO A 502 -28.26 18.93 -6.20
C PRO A 502 -27.37 18.60 -7.40
N GLN A 503 -27.00 19.62 -8.17
CA GLN A 503 -26.00 19.49 -9.23
C GLN A 503 -24.64 19.09 -8.62
N GLY A 504 -23.87 18.27 -9.33
CA GLY A 504 -22.55 17.81 -8.89
C GLY A 504 -22.57 16.55 -8.03
N VAL A 505 -23.74 16.03 -7.67
CA VAL A 505 -23.86 14.72 -7.00
C VAL A 505 -23.58 13.59 -8.01
N ALA A 506 -22.81 12.58 -7.59
CA ALA A 506 -22.47 11.42 -8.42
C ALA A 506 -23.72 10.64 -8.87
N ALA A 507 -23.69 10.11 -10.09
CA ALA A 507 -24.86 9.54 -10.78
C ALA A 507 -25.54 8.37 -10.05
N ARG A 508 -24.79 7.54 -9.31
CA ARG A 508 -25.31 6.39 -8.56
C ARG A 508 -25.90 6.76 -7.18
N THR A 509 -25.89 8.05 -6.82
CA THR A 509 -26.46 8.51 -5.55
C THR A 509 -27.99 8.54 -5.62
N ASN A 510 -28.66 7.99 -4.60
CA ASN A 510 -30.12 7.93 -4.54
C ASN A 510 -30.66 8.85 -3.43
N LEU A 511 -31.53 9.80 -3.78
CA LEU A 511 -32.11 10.75 -2.82
C LEU A 511 -32.90 10.06 -1.70
N SER A 512 -33.68 9.02 -2.02
CA SER A 512 -34.43 8.26 -1.01
C SER A 512 -33.48 7.68 0.04
N LYS A 513 -32.36 7.12 -0.43
CA LYS A 513 -31.34 6.57 0.47
C LYS A 513 -30.65 7.67 1.29
N LEU A 514 -30.32 8.81 0.69
CA LEU A 514 -29.76 9.95 1.43
C LEU A 514 -30.69 10.45 2.54
N LYS A 515 -32.00 10.52 2.26
CA LYS A 515 -33.00 10.90 3.26
C LYS A 515 -33.08 9.90 4.41
N GLU A 516 -33.02 8.61 4.11
CA GLU A 516 -32.99 7.57 5.14
C GLU A 516 -31.74 7.70 6.02
N ILE A 517 -30.57 7.84 5.40
CA ILE A 517 -29.26 7.97 6.07
C ILE A 517 -29.22 9.21 6.96
N ALA A 518 -29.63 10.37 6.44
CA ALA A 518 -29.62 11.64 7.16
C ALA A 518 -30.84 11.87 8.06
N SER A 519 -31.76 10.90 8.16
CA SER A 519 -32.89 11.00 9.06
C SER A 519 -32.43 10.98 10.53
N PRO A 520 -33.14 11.64 11.46
CA PRO A 520 -32.80 11.57 12.87
C PRO A 520 -32.67 10.13 13.40
N GLU A 521 -33.51 9.22 12.92
CA GLU A 521 -33.48 7.80 13.29
C GLU A 521 -32.28 7.06 12.68
N GLY A 522 -31.94 7.34 11.42
CA GLY A 522 -30.74 6.83 10.78
C GLY A 522 -29.48 7.21 11.54
N ILE A 523 -29.36 8.49 11.90
CA ILE A 523 -28.22 9.02 12.67
C ILE A 523 -28.17 8.39 14.07
N ARG A 524 -29.29 8.32 14.81
CA ARG A 524 -29.28 7.70 16.16
C ARG A 524 -28.83 6.25 16.13
N ARG A 525 -29.31 5.45 15.17
CA ARG A 525 -28.90 4.04 15.01
C ARG A 525 -27.40 3.93 14.76
N PHE A 526 -26.88 4.78 13.88
CA PHE A 526 -25.44 4.87 13.62
C PHE A 526 -24.63 5.18 14.89
N LEU A 527 -24.98 6.25 15.62
CA LEU A 527 -24.21 6.70 16.78
C LEU A 527 -24.13 5.66 17.89
N ILE A 528 -25.22 4.91 18.11
CA ILE A 528 -25.24 3.81 19.10
C ILE A 528 -24.23 2.72 18.73
N VAL A 529 -24.14 2.37 17.44
CA VAL A 529 -23.17 1.38 16.94
C VAL A 529 -21.75 1.93 17.04
N ALA A 530 -21.51 3.14 16.53
CA ALA A 530 -20.19 3.78 16.52
C ALA A 530 -19.62 3.94 17.94
N ARG A 531 -20.44 4.38 18.91
CA ARG A 531 -20.03 4.45 20.32
C ARG A 531 -19.54 3.10 20.85
N LYS A 532 -20.27 2.00 20.58
CA LYS A 532 -19.85 0.66 21.00
C LYS A 532 -18.52 0.24 20.36
N ARG A 533 -18.24 0.70 19.13
CA ARG A 533 -17.00 0.42 18.41
C ARG A 533 -15.79 1.11 19.03
N VAL A 534 -15.94 2.33 19.57
CA VAL A 534 -14.87 3.01 20.34
C VAL A 534 -14.41 2.12 21.50
N THR A 535 -15.35 1.69 22.37
CA THR A 535 -15.03 0.83 23.51
C THR A 535 -14.46 -0.52 23.05
N ALA A 536 -15.08 -1.16 22.05
CA ALA A 536 -14.62 -2.46 21.54
C ALA A 536 -13.18 -2.39 21.00
N ARG A 537 -12.82 -1.29 20.31
CA ARG A 537 -11.48 -1.08 19.79
C ARG A 537 -10.45 -0.85 20.90
N ARG A 538 -10.80 -0.10 21.94
CA ARG A 538 -9.96 0.02 23.15
C ARG A 538 -9.74 -1.33 23.81
N GLU A 539 -10.78 -2.14 23.96
CA GLU A 539 -10.67 -3.48 24.54
C GLU A 539 -9.83 -4.44 23.66
N ALA A 540 -9.83 -4.27 22.33
CA ALA A 540 -8.92 -4.99 21.45
C ALA A 540 -7.45 -4.66 21.77
N GLY A 541 -7.14 -3.38 22.02
CA GLY A 541 -5.82 -2.95 22.51
C GLY A 541 -5.43 -3.62 23.84
N HIS A 542 -6.35 -3.66 24.81
CA HIS A 542 -6.12 -4.35 26.09
C HIS A 542 -5.89 -5.85 25.92
N LYS A 543 -6.64 -6.49 25.02
CA LYS A 543 -6.49 -7.93 24.74
C LYS A 543 -5.10 -8.23 24.19
N ARG A 544 -4.63 -7.44 23.22
CA ARG A 544 -3.36 -7.63 22.53
C ARG A 544 -2.17 -7.44 23.45
N ILE A 545 -2.17 -6.39 24.29
CA ILE A 545 -1.09 -6.21 25.26
C ILE A 545 -1.07 -7.32 26.32
N ARG A 546 -2.23 -7.78 26.80
CA ARG A 546 -2.30 -8.81 27.87
C ARG A 546 -1.99 -10.21 27.38
N LYS A 547 -2.33 -10.55 26.13
CA LYS A 547 -2.20 -11.91 25.59
C LYS A 547 -0.95 -12.09 24.73
N ASP A 548 -0.65 -11.09 23.92
CA ASP A 548 0.30 -11.22 22.80
C ASP A 548 1.54 -10.32 22.99
N ASN A 549 1.52 -9.41 23.99
CA ASN A 549 2.56 -8.43 24.27
C ASN A 549 2.88 -7.49 23.08
N GLU A 550 1.92 -7.30 22.17
CA GLU A 550 2.08 -6.49 20.95
C GLU A 550 1.82 -5.00 21.24
N MET A 551 2.84 -4.29 21.74
CA MET A 551 2.72 -2.87 22.11
C MET A 551 2.38 -1.95 20.90
N ASP A 552 3.01 -2.18 19.74
CA ASP A 552 2.75 -1.39 18.52
C ASP A 552 1.29 -1.48 18.09
N TYR A 553 0.77 -2.70 18.01
CA TYR A 553 -0.63 -2.93 17.65
C TYR A 553 -1.56 -2.28 18.68
N ALA A 554 -1.29 -2.47 19.98
CA ALA A 554 -2.10 -1.88 21.04
C ALA A 554 -2.12 -0.34 20.94
N CYS A 555 -0.98 0.29 20.65
CA CYS A 555 -0.87 1.73 20.43
C CYS A 555 -1.82 2.20 19.31
N ILE A 556 -1.86 1.49 18.19
CA ILE A 556 -2.74 1.82 17.05
C ILE A 556 -4.21 1.60 17.40
N ALA A 557 -4.53 0.52 18.11
CA ALA A 557 -5.88 0.28 18.55
C ALA A 557 -6.40 1.45 19.40
N TYR A 558 -5.59 1.96 20.34
CA TYR A 558 -5.95 3.15 21.11
C TYR A 558 -6.03 4.41 20.25
N PHE A 559 -5.10 4.61 19.32
CA PHE A 559 -5.07 5.78 18.43
C PHE A 559 -6.32 5.86 17.56
N THR A 560 -6.68 4.75 16.93
CA THR A 560 -7.85 4.66 16.02
C THR A 560 -9.17 4.71 16.79
N ALA A 561 -9.22 4.20 18.03
CA ALA A 561 -10.36 4.40 18.93
C ALA A 561 -10.53 5.87 19.32
N ALA A 562 -9.44 6.56 19.65
CA ALA A 562 -9.44 7.99 19.97
C ALA A 562 -9.88 8.84 18.77
N GLU A 563 -9.43 8.49 17.55
CA GLU A 563 -9.84 9.16 16.32
C GLU A 563 -11.36 9.05 16.08
N LEU A 564 -11.93 7.84 16.23
CA LEU A 564 -13.38 7.66 16.12
C LEU A 564 -14.12 8.45 17.20
N ALA A 565 -13.66 8.42 18.45
CA ALA A 565 -14.27 9.18 19.54
C ALA A 565 -14.27 10.69 19.25
N ALA A 566 -13.15 11.24 18.77
CA ALA A 566 -13.02 12.64 18.37
C ALA A 566 -13.98 12.99 17.23
N ALA A 567 -14.11 12.12 16.22
CA ALA A 567 -15.06 12.33 15.12
C ALA A 567 -16.53 12.38 15.59
N LEU A 568 -16.90 11.52 16.55
CA LEU A 568 -18.24 11.52 17.14
C LEU A 568 -18.51 12.77 18.00
N ILE A 569 -17.54 13.21 18.79
CA ILE A 569 -17.65 14.45 19.59
C ILE A 569 -17.78 15.67 18.67
N ALA A 570 -16.99 15.73 17.60
CA ALA A 570 -17.08 16.81 16.61
C ALA A 570 -18.47 16.87 15.96
N PHE A 571 -19.08 15.72 15.68
CA PHE A 571 -20.44 15.65 15.17
C PHE A 571 -21.48 16.17 16.18
N ASP A 572 -21.35 15.80 17.46
CA ASP A 572 -22.22 16.29 18.54
C ASP A 572 -22.16 17.82 18.65
N VAL A 573 -20.94 18.39 18.62
CA VAL A 573 -20.71 19.83 18.66
C VAL A 573 -21.31 20.51 17.42
N ALA A 574 -21.07 19.96 16.22
CA ALA A 574 -21.61 20.50 14.96
C ALA A 574 -23.15 20.43 14.88
N THR A 575 -23.79 19.64 15.74
CA THR A 575 -25.25 19.52 15.83
C THR A 575 -25.80 20.15 17.10
N GLU A 576 -25.01 20.98 17.79
CA GLU A 576 -25.40 21.71 19.00
C GLU A 576 -25.94 20.80 20.12
N GLY A 577 -25.39 19.58 20.23
CA GLY A 577 -25.75 18.63 21.29
C GLY A 577 -27.06 17.86 21.04
N ASN A 578 -27.64 17.93 19.84
CA ASN A 578 -28.87 17.20 19.49
C ASN A 578 -28.76 15.67 19.66
N TYR A 579 -27.54 15.14 19.76
CA TYR A 579 -27.27 13.71 19.90
C TYR A 579 -26.44 13.35 21.14
N SER A 580 -26.27 14.27 22.11
CA SER A 580 -25.41 14.05 23.27
C SER A 580 -25.83 12.82 24.09
N GLN A 581 -27.13 12.52 24.16
CA GLN A 581 -27.63 11.33 24.86
C GLN A 581 -27.10 10.02 24.24
N GLN A 582 -27.07 9.93 22.91
CA GLN A 582 -26.57 8.74 22.21
C GLN A 582 -25.05 8.58 22.36
N LEU A 583 -24.35 9.69 22.60
CA LEU A 583 -22.90 9.77 22.71
C LEU A 583 -22.37 9.85 24.14
N ALA A 584 -23.25 9.73 25.15
CA ALA A 584 -22.84 9.71 26.54
C ALA A 584 -21.78 8.62 26.78
N GLY A 585 -20.67 9.01 27.41
CA GLY A 585 -19.49 8.19 27.70
C GLY A 585 -18.37 8.28 26.64
N VAL A 586 -18.62 8.83 25.46
CA VAL A 586 -17.60 8.91 24.40
C VAL A 586 -16.44 9.83 24.79
N ARG A 587 -16.70 10.92 25.53
CA ARG A 587 -15.64 11.84 25.97
C ARG A 587 -14.71 11.17 26.99
N ARG A 588 -15.28 10.38 27.90
CA ARG A 588 -14.50 9.53 28.81
C ARG A 588 -13.66 8.51 28.03
N GLU A 589 -14.24 7.84 27.05
CA GLU A 589 -13.52 6.86 26.23
C GLU A 589 -12.36 7.50 25.45
N LEU A 590 -12.54 8.74 24.95
CA LEU A 590 -11.45 9.50 24.32
C LEU A 590 -10.26 9.67 25.28
N VAL A 591 -10.50 10.16 26.50
CA VAL A 591 -9.44 10.35 27.51
C VAL A 591 -8.73 9.03 27.82
N LEU A 592 -9.47 7.94 28.00
CA LEU A 592 -8.91 6.62 28.27
C LEU A 592 -8.05 6.11 27.11
N CYS A 593 -8.51 6.25 25.87
CA CYS A 593 -7.77 5.84 24.68
C CYS A 593 -6.47 6.64 24.53
N LEU A 594 -6.53 7.96 24.64
CA LEU A 594 -5.34 8.83 24.56
C LEU A 594 -4.31 8.47 25.63
N GLY A 595 -4.73 8.32 26.88
CA GLY A 595 -3.83 7.97 27.98
C GLY A 595 -3.21 6.58 27.82
N ASN A 596 -3.98 5.59 27.36
CA ASN A 596 -3.45 4.24 27.12
C ASN A 596 -2.51 4.21 25.91
N GLY A 597 -2.83 4.94 24.84
CA GLY A 597 -1.94 5.13 23.70
C GLY A 597 -0.62 5.77 24.11
N ALA A 598 -0.66 6.79 24.98
CA ALA A 598 0.55 7.42 25.52
C ALA A 598 1.41 6.43 26.32
N GLU A 599 0.80 5.51 27.08
CA GLU A 599 1.55 4.46 27.79
C GLU A 599 2.25 3.50 26.83
N MET A 600 1.58 3.08 25.76
CA MET A 600 2.19 2.20 24.76
C MET A 600 3.32 2.92 24.02
N ALA A 601 3.11 4.19 23.62
CA ALA A 601 4.14 5.00 23.00
C ALA A 601 5.37 5.21 23.92
N LEU A 602 5.17 5.39 25.23
CA LEU A 602 6.28 5.43 26.20
C LEU A 602 7.03 4.10 26.27
N GLY A 603 6.31 2.97 26.23
CA GLY A 603 6.92 1.64 26.21
C GLY A 603 7.77 1.40 24.95
N LEU A 604 7.32 1.94 23.82
CA LEU A 604 8.01 1.92 22.53
C LEU A 604 9.07 3.01 22.37
N GLN A 605 9.30 3.85 23.39
CA GLN A 605 10.22 4.99 23.35
C GLN A 605 9.90 6.04 22.26
N HIS A 606 8.66 6.09 21.79
CA HIS A 606 8.15 7.11 20.88
C HIS A 606 7.74 8.36 21.68
N TYR A 607 8.72 9.07 22.25
CA TYR A 607 8.49 10.12 23.25
C TYR A 607 7.65 11.30 22.72
N ASP A 608 7.82 11.72 21.46
CA ASP A 608 7.04 12.82 20.89
C ASP A 608 5.56 12.45 20.74
N ARG A 609 5.29 11.22 20.27
CA ARG A 609 3.94 10.68 20.20
C ARG A 609 3.33 10.53 21.59
N ALA A 610 4.11 10.03 22.55
CA ALA A 610 3.67 9.93 23.94
C ALA A 610 3.33 11.30 24.53
N SER A 611 4.15 12.33 24.25
CA SER A 611 3.94 13.70 24.69
C SER A 611 2.63 14.27 24.13
N TYR A 612 2.40 14.11 22.82
CA TYR A 612 1.14 14.50 22.18
C TYR A 612 -0.07 13.82 22.82
N LEU A 613 -0.05 12.48 22.90
CA LEU A 613 -1.19 11.70 23.39
C LEU A 613 -1.47 11.98 24.88
N ALA A 614 -0.43 12.12 25.70
CA ALA A 614 -0.59 12.41 27.13
C ALA A 614 -1.14 13.82 27.36
N THR A 615 -0.63 14.81 26.64
CA THR A 615 -1.09 16.21 26.75
C THR A 615 -2.53 16.33 26.27
N ALA A 616 -2.87 15.73 25.11
CA ALA A 616 -4.23 15.64 24.62
C ALA A 616 -5.18 15.00 25.66
N SER A 617 -4.73 13.95 26.35
CA SER A 617 -5.52 13.26 27.36
C SER A 617 -5.79 14.13 28.59
N VAL A 618 -4.83 14.96 29.00
CA VAL A 618 -4.99 15.92 30.10
C VAL A 618 -5.96 17.03 29.71
N GLU A 619 -5.76 17.65 28.55
CA GLU A 619 -6.62 18.73 28.07
C GLU A 619 -8.06 18.24 27.89
N ALA A 620 -8.26 17.09 27.22
CA ALA A 620 -9.58 16.50 27.04
C ALA A 620 -10.25 16.10 28.36
N ALA A 621 -9.48 15.81 29.42
CA ALA A 621 -10.04 15.51 30.74
C ALA A 621 -10.50 16.77 31.48
N ASN A 622 -9.83 17.92 31.28
CA ASN A 622 -10.15 19.17 31.98
C ASN A 622 -11.56 19.68 31.65
N ASP A 623 -12.06 19.37 30.46
CA ASP A 623 -13.41 19.74 30.02
C ASP A 623 -14.53 18.81 30.53
N LEU A 624 -14.17 17.76 31.28
CA LEU A 624 -15.14 16.75 31.74
C LEU A 624 -15.62 17.00 33.16
N PRO A 625 -16.90 16.69 33.45
CA PRO A 625 -17.47 16.87 34.77
C PRO A 625 -16.80 15.95 35.80
N ASN A 626 -16.82 16.38 37.06
CA ASN A 626 -16.32 15.62 38.23
C ASN A 626 -17.44 14.87 38.97
N ASP A 627 -18.59 14.68 38.31
CA ASP A 627 -19.77 14.04 38.89
C ASP A 627 -19.84 12.54 38.55
N ASN A 628 -20.97 11.88 38.83
CA ASN A 628 -21.19 10.48 38.47
C ASN A 628 -21.72 10.29 37.04
N SER A 629 -21.53 11.27 36.14
CA SER A 629 -21.96 11.14 34.75
C SER A 629 -21.13 10.10 34.00
N LEU A 630 -21.67 9.61 32.87
CA LEU A 630 -20.96 8.64 32.02
C LEU A 630 -19.68 9.22 31.40
N ASP A 631 -19.59 10.55 31.29
CA ASP A 631 -18.43 11.26 30.75
C ASP A 631 -17.38 11.60 31.82
N ALA A 632 -17.66 11.39 33.11
CA ALA A 632 -16.71 11.67 34.18
C ALA A 632 -15.46 10.76 34.12
N VAL A 633 -14.32 11.34 34.50
CA VAL A 633 -13.02 10.64 34.58
C VAL A 633 -12.48 10.76 35.99
N ASP A 634 -12.15 9.60 36.59
CA ASP A 634 -11.62 9.51 37.95
C ASP A 634 -10.32 10.30 38.12
N GLU A 635 -10.12 10.86 39.32
CA GLU A 635 -8.92 11.63 39.66
C GLU A 635 -7.62 10.80 39.51
N THR A 636 -7.72 9.49 39.71
CA THR A 636 -6.58 8.56 39.52
C THR A 636 -6.12 8.51 38.07
N ILE A 637 -7.05 8.61 37.10
CA ILE A 637 -6.76 8.64 35.67
C ILE A 637 -6.15 10.00 35.32
N ARG A 638 -6.73 11.10 35.83
CA ARG A 638 -6.19 12.47 35.65
C ARG A 638 -4.74 12.55 36.11
N ALA A 639 -4.46 12.11 37.34
CA ALA A 639 -3.11 12.06 37.90
C ALA A 639 -2.16 11.16 37.09
N LYS A 640 -2.66 10.01 36.58
CA LYS A 640 -1.85 9.12 35.73
C LYS A 640 -1.46 9.79 34.42
N ASN A 641 -2.37 10.53 33.77
CA ASN A 641 -2.09 11.24 32.53
C ASN A 641 -1.08 12.36 32.71
N HIS A 642 -1.17 13.14 33.80
CA HIS A 642 -0.13 14.12 34.15
C HIS A 642 1.25 13.48 34.29
N ARG A 643 1.36 12.34 34.99
CA ARG A 643 2.65 11.62 35.10
C ARG A 643 3.18 11.14 33.75
N ARG A 644 2.31 10.80 32.80
CA ARG A 644 2.71 10.39 31.44
C ARG A 644 3.29 11.56 30.65
N VAL A 645 2.73 12.77 30.80
CA VAL A 645 3.31 14.00 30.22
C VAL A 645 4.73 14.22 30.74
N GLU A 646 4.93 14.15 32.05
CA GLU A 646 6.26 14.34 32.65
C GLU A 646 7.27 13.27 32.21
N ARG A 647 6.83 12.00 32.12
CA ARG A 647 7.68 10.91 31.59
C ARG A 647 8.05 11.11 30.12
N ALA A 648 7.10 11.55 29.29
CA ALA A 648 7.36 11.80 27.87
C ALA A 648 8.37 12.94 27.70
N ARG A 649 8.19 14.05 28.43
CA ARG A 649 9.12 15.18 28.42
C ARG A 649 10.52 14.80 28.89
N ALA A 650 10.63 13.99 29.94
CA ALA A 650 11.92 13.51 30.43
C ALA A 650 12.62 12.59 29.41
N GLY A 651 11.86 11.80 28.65
CA GLY A 651 12.41 10.92 27.61
C GLY A 651 12.80 11.64 26.32
N SER A 652 12.18 12.80 26.01
CA SER A 652 12.54 13.65 24.87
C SER A 652 13.79 14.53 25.12
N GLN A 653 14.38 14.51 26.32
CA GLN A 653 15.63 15.23 26.60
C GLN A 653 16.84 14.35 26.22
N PRO A 654 17.81 14.89 25.45
CA PRO A 654 18.97 14.13 24.96
C PRO A 654 19.93 13.68 26.07
#